data_AF-A0A7W0VP97-F1
#
_entry.id   AF-A0A7W0VP97-F1
#
_cell.length_a   1.000
_cell.length_b   1.000
_cell.length_c   1.000
_cell.angle_alpha   90.00
_cell.angle_beta   90.00
_cell.angle_gamma   90.00
#
_symmetry.space_group_name_H-M   'P 1'
#
loop_
_entity.id
_entity.type
_entity.pdbx_description
1 polymer ?
#
loop_
_entity_poly.entity_id
_entity_poly.type
_entity_poly.pdbx_seq_one_letter_code
_entity_poly.pdbx_strand_id
1 'polypeptide(L)'
;MELRRATLLLASACVLITAACGDSPKGKTYFERSIQPILTDSCSRGTSGCHAIDPDSPYEFAAGNLDVSSFEMIQKRRDVLAPFGAYPEALLLIKAVGPAQLKMQYGYLADGVTPRFLPIDVQHSGGVRIDVGSDAYFTLKNWLDNGATENGLKPATPPQNGSGDCSTSVPPGFTKAGFVNTPQREQFFAAYTSVETVFQNHGCSAGNCHGAPQSDFYITCGSNEDQRAFNFSQAWSFVNSSVDDSQILRIPLAVGAGGHGHTGGDQFASADDPDYKILRAWASGVGVLDFAGGDPVKQFFKDNVQPILLQRGCAFQGCHSPQAGNDFKLRSGTQGFFSAVALQKNYELLKNEFMAMEFPDVRRSRAGSKPILEDDPRIASQMSGIAHRGGAVLENQDGPTGTGANPNMCGVWNAMTSSPFCTLQEWVTRERAAMPGEVTDMDPGQQLGIVYVKRQSAPTTSRLEFDTFQGNSDLMKASTTLGANSAFGTFGAETSLLDNCGGALAAGTADVQAPDVAPDGNRIVFAARESAADSLGVWVVDANGNNCSRLTPAGGGIHNFDPAFSPDGQYVVFASTRGKSGPTKSRRRFLPQSDIWRVKINGFAIDGSSYEQMTVLSNSEIGPAFMREGRMTMTTEKTSDGFYQLAGRRMNWDLTDYHPLLAQRKISPYVDGDITATKPSIGYSSATDLREGSDGNFLMILSDVNPMTGVPMTPGAQGALATFNRSVGPFEAGRNDAGFLPSVRMLDAAQIYRGPVTAPDGTILVTRNFDLVTFNPRTGATANLFAAGGVRVDAQLIMKYPTRHLYKNRRQLVFGGEAVNDDRTQALVHIPDAPMTFTLFTGNLRRGHPVQAFRGARFLNVKTEEMCPAAGCSANTAGIFQQRMDLGSYPLESDGSIRVVLPAQKGLIFELQDKDKKPIITMTEEHQLGPGEKVSMGVSEKLFDVVCGGCHGSVSGSELDIGVSADALTGASQSAAADKPPLRAP
;
A
#
# COMPACT_ATOMS: atom_id res chain seq x y z
N MET A 1 56.56 69.42 -31.85
CA MET A 1 56.53 70.89 -31.88
C MET A 1 55.88 71.34 -30.58
N GLU A 2 56.65 72.07 -29.77
CA GLU A 2 56.30 72.84 -28.55
C GLU A 2 55.52 72.15 -27.41
N LEU A 3 56.11 71.76 -26.27
CA LEU A 3 56.71 72.51 -25.14
C LEU A 3 55.76 73.39 -24.30
N ARG A 4 55.58 72.95 -23.03
CA ARG A 4 55.37 73.68 -21.74
C ARG A 4 54.04 73.28 -21.07
N ARG A 5 53.88 73.14 -19.74
CA ARG A 5 54.73 73.17 -18.53
C ARG A 5 53.82 72.66 -17.38
N ALA A 6 54.27 71.73 -16.53
CA ALA A 6 54.32 71.82 -15.04
C ALA A 6 52.95 72.03 -14.34
N THR A 7 52.52 71.17 -13.42
CA THR A 7 53.06 71.09 -12.04
C THR A 7 52.66 69.75 -11.38
N LEU A 8 53.59 69.19 -10.60
CA LEU A 8 53.44 68.02 -9.73
C LEU A 8 52.41 68.24 -8.61
N LEU A 9 51.68 67.18 -8.23
CA LEU A 9 51.55 66.75 -6.83
C LEU A 9 51.09 65.29 -6.78
N LEU A 10 51.85 64.48 -6.03
CA LEU A 10 51.66 63.04 -5.80
C LEU A 10 50.42 62.77 -4.94
N ALA A 11 49.69 61.69 -5.27
CA ALA A 11 49.21 60.71 -4.29
C ALA A 11 48.85 59.40 -4.99
N SER A 12 49.43 58.30 -4.51
CA SER A 12 49.27 56.92 -4.99
C SER A 12 47.84 56.39 -4.82
N ALA A 13 47.36 55.60 -5.79
CA ALA A 13 46.29 54.63 -5.56
C ALA A 13 46.55 53.37 -6.40
N CYS A 14 46.60 52.23 -5.70
CA CYS A 14 46.71 50.89 -6.25
C CYS A 14 45.68 50.63 -7.34
N VAL A 15 46.13 50.06 -8.46
CA VAL A 15 45.25 49.53 -9.51
C VAL A 15 44.64 48.22 -9.01
N LEU A 16 43.39 48.29 -8.57
CA LEU A 16 42.49 47.14 -8.53
C LEU A 16 41.99 46.90 -9.96
N ILE A 17 42.51 45.87 -10.62
CA ILE A 17 41.92 45.34 -11.86
C ILE A 17 40.62 44.66 -11.45
N THR A 18 39.51 45.38 -11.62
CA THR A 18 38.17 44.78 -11.63
C THR A 18 38.02 44.04 -12.95
N ALA A 19 38.05 42.71 -12.90
CA ALA A 19 37.57 41.89 -14.00
C ALA A 19 36.08 42.18 -14.16
N ALA A 20 35.73 42.94 -15.20
CA ALA A 20 34.36 43.24 -15.55
C ALA A 20 33.63 41.96 -15.93
N CYS A 21 32.62 41.58 -15.13
CA CYS A 21 31.58 40.64 -15.53
C CYS A 21 30.84 41.24 -16.74
N GLY A 22 30.80 40.51 -17.86
CA GLY A 22 30.06 40.93 -19.04
C GLY A 22 28.55 40.99 -18.76
N ASP A 23 27.93 42.09 -19.16
CA ASP A 23 26.49 42.31 -19.09
C ASP A 23 25.70 41.23 -19.85
N SER A 24 24.62 40.76 -19.23
CA SER A 24 23.76 39.68 -19.74
C SER A 24 22.90 40.13 -20.95
N PRO A 25 22.58 39.23 -21.90
CA PRO A 25 21.54 39.46 -22.89
C PRO A 25 20.19 39.75 -22.20
N LYS A 26 19.50 40.82 -22.59
CA LYS A 26 18.20 41.18 -22.01
C LYS A 26 17.17 40.06 -22.26
N GLY A 27 16.48 39.65 -21.19
CA GLY A 27 15.24 38.86 -21.27
C GLY A 27 15.35 37.36 -21.01
N LYS A 28 16.54 36.80 -20.72
CA LYS A 28 16.67 35.37 -20.31
C LYS A 28 16.95 35.19 -18.83
N THR A 29 16.49 34.10 -18.23
CA THR A 29 16.77 33.74 -16.83
C THR A 29 18.10 32.99 -16.66
N TYR A 30 18.55 32.73 -15.43
CA TYR A 30 19.75 31.89 -15.22
C TYR A 30 19.49 30.47 -15.73
N PHE A 31 18.31 29.93 -15.44
CA PHE A 31 17.89 28.61 -15.94
C PHE A 31 18.02 28.52 -17.47
N GLU A 32 17.42 29.45 -18.21
CA GLU A 32 17.41 29.42 -19.69
C GLU A 32 18.81 29.55 -20.30
N ARG A 33 19.74 30.25 -19.62
CA ARG A 33 21.10 30.44 -20.12
C ARG A 33 22.04 29.29 -19.77
N SER A 34 21.91 28.75 -18.56
CA SER A 34 22.95 27.92 -17.95
C SER A 34 22.50 26.48 -17.69
N ILE A 35 21.20 26.23 -17.55
CA ILE A 35 20.66 24.92 -17.13
C ILE A 35 19.91 24.25 -18.27
N GLN A 36 18.97 24.97 -18.90
CA GLN A 36 18.14 24.44 -19.99
C GLN A 36 18.97 23.87 -21.15
N PRO A 37 20.10 24.47 -21.60
CA PRO A 37 20.92 23.88 -22.66
C PRO A 37 21.49 22.52 -22.26
N ILE A 38 21.98 22.36 -21.02
CA ILE A 38 22.51 21.09 -20.51
C ILE A 38 21.42 20.02 -20.52
N LEU A 39 20.25 20.34 -19.98
CA LEU A 39 19.12 19.41 -19.95
C LEU A 39 18.63 19.05 -21.36
N THR A 40 18.61 20.03 -22.26
CA THR A 40 18.13 19.81 -23.62
C THR A 40 19.06 18.89 -24.39
N ASP A 41 20.36 19.17 -24.37
CA ASP A 41 21.35 18.46 -25.18
C ASP A 41 21.73 17.11 -24.58
N SER A 42 21.79 16.98 -23.25
CA SER A 42 22.16 15.73 -22.58
C SER A 42 20.97 14.81 -22.30
N CYS A 43 19.77 15.34 -22.07
CA CYS A 43 18.61 14.54 -21.63
C CYS A 43 17.49 14.46 -22.67
N SER A 44 17.02 15.59 -23.20
CA SER A 44 15.84 15.61 -24.08
C SER A 44 16.12 15.17 -25.52
N ARG A 45 17.25 15.59 -26.10
CA ARG A 45 17.66 15.30 -27.50
C ARG A 45 18.60 14.10 -27.63
N GLY A 46 18.91 13.43 -26.52
CA GLY A 46 19.70 12.20 -26.51
C GLY A 46 18.96 11.02 -27.19
N THR A 47 19.56 9.82 -27.12
CA THR A 47 19.12 8.64 -27.89
C THR A 47 17.72 8.09 -27.57
N SER A 48 17.04 8.55 -26.53
CA SER A 48 15.79 7.93 -26.06
C SER A 48 14.55 8.82 -26.04
N GLY A 49 14.66 10.15 -26.20
CA GLY A 49 13.50 11.07 -26.25
C GLY A 49 12.57 11.06 -25.02
N CYS A 50 12.96 10.43 -23.90
CA CYS A 50 12.05 10.17 -22.76
C CYS A 50 11.63 11.43 -22.00
N HIS A 51 12.47 12.47 -22.01
CA HIS A 51 12.29 13.66 -21.16
C HIS A 51 11.69 14.86 -21.89
N ALA A 52 10.98 14.62 -23.00
CA ALA A 52 10.38 15.66 -23.83
C ALA A 52 8.86 15.46 -23.93
N ILE A 53 8.14 16.57 -24.08
CA ILE A 53 6.70 16.58 -24.38
C ILE A 53 6.45 15.88 -25.71
N ASP A 54 5.45 14.99 -25.74
CA ASP A 54 4.85 14.48 -26.96
C ASP A 54 3.82 15.50 -27.52
N PRO A 55 4.12 16.21 -28.63
CA PRO A 55 3.22 17.19 -29.21
C PRO A 55 1.96 16.58 -29.84
N ASP A 56 1.96 15.27 -30.12
CA ASP A 56 0.79 14.56 -30.64
C ASP A 56 -0.11 14.03 -29.52
N SER A 57 0.32 14.14 -28.27
CA SER A 57 -0.46 13.80 -27.08
C SER A 57 -1.36 14.97 -26.66
N PRO A 58 -2.69 14.79 -26.56
CA PRO A 58 -3.61 15.85 -26.14
C PRO A 58 -3.40 16.30 -24.68
N TYR A 59 -2.52 15.64 -23.93
CA TYR A 59 -2.20 15.94 -22.53
C TYR A 59 -0.70 16.19 -22.30
N GLU A 60 0.07 16.40 -23.37
CA GLU A 60 1.49 16.76 -23.33
C GLU A 60 2.35 15.77 -22.51
N PHE A 61 2.11 14.47 -22.73
CA PHE A 61 2.77 13.40 -21.99
C PHE A 61 4.27 13.30 -22.31
N ALA A 62 5.13 13.21 -21.28
CA ALA A 62 6.53 12.81 -21.44
C ALA A 62 6.72 11.35 -21.00
N ALA A 63 7.44 10.55 -21.80
CA ALA A 63 7.69 9.15 -21.50
C ALA A 63 8.55 8.99 -20.23
N GLY A 64 7.91 8.78 -19.08
CA GLY A 64 8.59 8.67 -17.78
C GLY A 64 8.27 9.80 -16.78
N ASN A 65 7.26 10.62 -17.06
CA ASN A 65 6.71 11.64 -16.15
C ASN A 65 7.71 12.75 -15.74
N LEU A 66 8.70 13.07 -16.58
CA LEU A 66 9.63 14.19 -16.35
C LEU A 66 9.84 14.95 -17.65
N ASP A 67 9.53 16.24 -17.65
CA ASP A 67 9.84 17.14 -18.77
C ASP A 67 10.90 18.16 -18.33
N VAL A 68 11.93 18.28 -19.15
CA VAL A 68 13.08 19.17 -18.91
C VAL A 68 13.13 20.35 -19.90
N SER A 69 12.07 20.54 -20.70
CA SER A 69 12.01 21.51 -21.79
C SER A 69 11.96 22.97 -21.33
N SER A 70 11.45 23.24 -20.11
CA SER A 70 11.31 24.60 -19.57
C SER A 70 11.46 24.62 -18.04
N PHE A 71 11.61 25.81 -17.45
CA PHE A 71 11.68 25.96 -16.00
C PHE A 71 10.37 25.50 -15.35
N GLU A 72 9.22 25.96 -15.87
CA GLU A 72 7.90 25.58 -15.35
C GLU A 72 7.69 24.06 -15.34
N MET A 73 8.08 23.38 -16.43
CA MET A 73 7.85 21.94 -16.57
C MET A 73 8.76 21.11 -15.66
N ILE A 74 10.04 21.47 -15.53
CA ILE A 74 10.93 20.73 -14.61
C ILE A 74 10.52 20.93 -13.15
N GLN A 75 9.90 22.07 -12.81
CA GLN A 75 9.39 22.31 -11.46
C GLN A 75 8.17 21.45 -11.09
N LYS A 76 7.50 20.79 -12.04
CA LYS A 76 6.42 19.84 -11.72
C LYS A 76 6.94 18.61 -10.97
N ARG A 77 8.24 18.32 -11.05
CA ARG A 77 8.91 17.17 -10.40
C ARG A 77 9.95 17.60 -9.37
N ARG A 78 9.57 18.48 -8.44
CA ARG A 78 10.46 18.93 -7.34
C ARG A 78 11.06 17.77 -6.55
N ASP A 79 10.38 16.63 -6.46
CA ASP A 79 10.84 15.39 -5.81
C ASP A 79 12.14 14.82 -6.41
N VAL A 80 12.50 15.20 -7.63
CA VAL A 80 13.77 14.78 -8.25
C VAL A 80 14.88 15.83 -8.19
N LEU A 81 14.57 17.06 -7.74
CA LEU A 81 15.46 18.22 -7.76
C LEU A 81 16.14 18.50 -6.41
N ALA A 82 15.72 17.84 -5.33
CA ALA A 82 16.29 18.01 -4.01
C ALA A 82 16.95 16.70 -3.52
N PRO A 83 18.05 16.79 -2.74
CA PRO A 83 18.52 15.66 -1.93
C PRO A 83 17.44 15.21 -0.96
N PHE A 84 17.36 13.91 -0.69
CA PHE A 84 16.33 13.35 0.19
C PHE A 84 16.87 12.20 1.03
N GLY A 85 16.57 12.23 2.33
CA GLY A 85 16.92 11.18 3.27
C GLY A 85 18.42 10.87 3.34
N ALA A 86 18.80 9.60 3.14
CA ALA A 86 20.20 9.18 3.11
C ALA A 86 20.97 9.62 1.85
N TYR A 87 20.31 10.11 0.81
CA TYR A 87 20.96 10.50 -0.44
C TYR A 87 21.49 11.95 -0.35
N PRO A 88 22.80 12.16 -0.52
CA PRO A 88 23.40 13.49 -0.43
C PRO A 88 23.16 14.36 -1.67
N GLU A 89 22.75 13.75 -2.78
CA GLU A 89 22.54 14.43 -4.08
C GLU A 89 21.10 14.24 -4.54
N ALA A 90 20.61 15.16 -5.39
CA ALA A 90 19.28 15.07 -5.98
C ALA A 90 19.16 13.91 -6.97
N LEU A 91 17.97 13.30 -7.06
CA LEU A 91 17.71 12.15 -7.95
C LEU A 91 18.02 12.45 -9.41
N LEU A 92 17.73 13.67 -9.89
CA LEU A 92 18.07 14.10 -11.25
C LEU A 92 19.57 13.91 -11.54
N LEU A 93 20.44 14.34 -10.62
CA LEU A 93 21.88 14.21 -10.76
C LEU A 93 22.32 12.75 -10.65
N ILE A 94 21.78 12.00 -9.69
CA ILE A 94 22.06 10.58 -9.50
C ILE A 94 21.73 9.77 -10.77
N LYS A 95 20.63 10.09 -11.45
CA LYS A 95 20.21 9.42 -12.69
C LYS A 95 20.95 9.92 -13.93
N ALA A 96 21.50 11.13 -13.90
CA ALA A 96 22.24 11.69 -15.04
C ALA A 96 23.66 11.14 -15.15
N VAL A 97 24.29 10.79 -14.02
CA VAL A 97 25.64 10.23 -13.96
C VAL A 97 25.61 8.70 -13.98
N GLY A 98 26.78 8.07 -14.12
CA GLY A 98 26.88 6.61 -14.16
C GLY A 98 26.70 5.94 -12.80
N PRO A 99 26.25 4.67 -12.78
CA PRO A 99 26.15 3.90 -11.54
C PRO A 99 27.50 3.82 -10.82
N ALA A 100 27.45 3.80 -9.49
CA ALA A 100 28.60 3.78 -8.58
C ALA A 100 29.58 4.96 -8.66
N GLN A 101 29.30 5.99 -9.48
CA GLN A 101 30.13 7.20 -9.54
C GLN A 101 29.90 8.15 -8.36
N LEU A 102 28.74 8.07 -7.71
CA LEU A 102 28.41 8.80 -6.48
C LEU A 102 28.38 7.85 -5.28
N LYS A 103 28.56 8.41 -4.08
CA LYS A 103 28.57 7.67 -2.82
C LYS A 103 27.64 8.31 -1.80
N MET A 104 27.07 7.48 -0.94
CA MET A 104 26.32 7.89 0.24
C MET A 104 27.01 7.35 1.50
N GLN A 105 26.89 8.06 2.61
CA GLN A 105 27.31 7.53 3.90
C GLN A 105 26.29 6.50 4.40
N TYR A 106 26.74 5.44 5.07
CA TYR A 106 25.89 4.51 5.80
C TYR A 106 26.62 3.99 7.04
N GLY A 107 26.39 4.64 8.17
CA GLY A 107 27.06 4.31 9.43
C GLY A 107 28.58 4.52 9.39
N TYR A 108 29.28 3.74 10.21
CA TYR A 108 30.72 3.83 10.44
C TYR A 108 31.38 2.46 10.20
N LEU A 109 32.70 2.47 9.99
CA LEU A 109 33.52 1.25 9.99
C LEU A 109 33.59 0.64 11.40
N ALA A 110 34.24 -0.51 11.52
CA ALA A 110 34.37 -1.24 12.79
C ALA A 110 35.08 -0.44 13.90
N ASP A 111 35.79 0.63 13.57
CA ASP A 111 36.41 1.55 14.54
C ASP A 111 35.42 2.49 15.24
N GLY A 112 34.16 2.53 14.76
CA GLY A 112 33.08 3.34 15.34
C GLY A 112 33.19 4.83 15.10
N VAL A 113 34.18 5.30 14.33
CA VAL A 113 34.45 6.73 14.11
C VAL A 113 34.68 7.10 12.65
N THR A 114 35.15 6.17 11.81
CA THR A 114 35.38 6.44 10.38
C THR A 114 34.08 6.24 9.60
N PRO A 115 33.55 7.25 8.89
CA PRO A 115 32.35 7.10 8.08
C PRO A 115 32.50 6.02 7.01
N ARG A 116 31.51 5.14 6.89
CA ARG A 116 31.45 4.13 5.84
C ARG A 116 30.69 4.71 4.64
N PHE A 117 31.34 4.77 3.49
CA PHE A 117 30.71 5.22 2.24
C PHE A 117 30.39 4.04 1.32
N LEU A 118 29.18 4.02 0.79
CA LEU A 118 28.66 3.02 -0.13
C LEU A 118 28.40 3.65 -1.51
N PRO A 119 28.67 2.93 -2.61
CA PRO A 119 28.34 3.42 -3.95
C PRO A 119 26.83 3.47 -4.15
N ILE A 120 26.35 4.55 -4.76
CA ILE A 120 24.97 4.67 -5.25
C ILE A 120 24.92 4.03 -6.65
N ASP A 121 24.19 2.94 -6.79
CA ASP A 121 24.14 2.10 -7.99
C ASP A 121 22.72 2.09 -8.57
N VAL A 122 22.29 3.28 -9.00
CA VAL A 122 20.96 3.55 -9.54
C VAL A 122 21.07 3.70 -11.05
N GLN A 123 20.45 2.77 -11.79
CA GLN A 123 20.53 2.74 -13.25
C GLN A 123 19.55 3.73 -13.91
N HIS A 124 19.93 4.27 -15.06
CA HIS A 124 19.06 5.09 -15.92
C HIS A 124 18.88 4.39 -17.28
N SER A 125 17.64 4.29 -17.76
CA SER A 125 17.32 3.55 -19.00
C SER A 125 18.01 4.13 -20.24
N GLY A 126 18.30 5.43 -20.23
CA GLY A 126 19.10 6.09 -21.27
C GLY A 126 20.61 5.89 -21.14
N GLY A 127 21.10 5.17 -20.13
CA GLY A 127 22.52 5.12 -19.80
C GLY A 127 23.05 6.43 -19.20
N VAL A 128 24.38 6.53 -19.11
CA VAL A 128 25.09 7.72 -18.60
C VAL A 128 24.87 8.90 -19.53
N ARG A 129 24.46 10.05 -18.98
CA ARG A 129 24.19 11.28 -19.74
C ARG A 129 25.23 12.37 -19.48
N ILE A 130 25.81 12.40 -18.28
CA ILE A 130 26.76 13.41 -17.83
C ILE A 130 27.92 12.74 -17.10
N ASP A 131 29.15 13.10 -17.43
CA ASP A 131 30.34 12.63 -16.71
C ASP A 131 30.56 13.44 -15.42
N VAL A 132 30.88 12.74 -14.33
CA VAL A 132 31.30 13.37 -13.08
C VAL A 132 32.57 14.18 -13.31
N GLY A 133 32.56 15.44 -12.89
CA GLY A 133 33.68 16.37 -13.06
C GLY A 133 33.63 17.19 -14.35
N SER A 134 32.63 17.01 -15.21
CA SER A 134 32.39 17.90 -16.35
C SER A 134 31.83 19.27 -15.91
N ASP A 135 31.98 20.30 -16.75
CA ASP A 135 31.38 21.62 -16.51
C ASP A 135 29.85 21.54 -16.36
N ALA A 136 29.22 20.66 -17.15
CA ALA A 136 27.79 20.38 -17.07
C ALA A 136 27.40 19.82 -15.69
N TYR A 137 28.19 18.88 -15.16
CA TYR A 137 27.98 18.30 -13.83
C TYR A 137 28.06 19.38 -12.73
N PHE A 138 29.13 20.19 -12.71
CA PHE A 138 29.30 21.20 -11.67
C PHE A 138 28.24 22.31 -11.74
N THR A 139 27.86 22.71 -12.96
CA THR A 139 26.81 23.72 -13.19
C THR A 139 25.45 23.23 -12.67
N LEU A 140 25.06 22.00 -13.02
CA LEU A 140 23.82 21.40 -12.52
C LEU A 140 23.85 21.18 -11.01
N LYS A 141 24.95 20.66 -10.46
CA LYS A 141 25.08 20.42 -9.03
C LYS A 141 24.91 21.73 -8.24
N ASN A 142 25.61 22.79 -8.63
CA ASN A 142 25.48 24.09 -7.96
C ASN A 142 24.05 24.64 -8.04
N TRP A 143 23.38 24.48 -9.19
CA TRP A 143 21.98 24.89 -9.34
C TRP A 143 21.04 24.10 -8.43
N LEU A 144 21.21 22.77 -8.33
CA LEU A 144 20.44 21.90 -7.44
C LEU A 144 20.69 22.23 -5.96
N ASP A 145 21.95 22.42 -5.57
CA ASP A 145 22.35 22.79 -4.20
C ASP A 145 21.77 24.17 -3.79
N ASN A 146 21.55 25.06 -4.75
CA ASN A 146 20.89 26.36 -4.58
C ASN A 146 19.35 26.27 -4.67
N GLY A 147 18.76 25.08 -4.57
CA GLY A 147 17.31 24.88 -4.54
C GLY A 147 16.63 24.88 -5.91
N ALA A 148 17.40 24.68 -6.99
CA ALA A 148 16.89 24.62 -8.35
C ALA A 148 16.00 25.83 -8.73
N THR A 149 16.45 27.04 -8.36
CA THR A 149 15.73 28.30 -8.57
C THR A 149 15.95 28.85 -9.97
N GLU A 150 15.00 29.64 -10.47
CA GLU A 150 15.09 30.22 -11.83
C GLU A 150 16.27 31.17 -12.01
N ASN A 151 16.65 31.85 -10.91
CA ASN A 151 17.77 32.78 -10.84
C ASN A 151 19.09 32.12 -10.39
N GLY A 152 19.08 30.83 -10.01
CA GLY A 152 20.25 30.08 -9.55
C GLY A 152 20.76 30.46 -8.16
N LEU A 153 20.03 31.31 -7.42
CA LEU A 153 20.39 31.73 -6.07
C LEU A 153 19.65 30.91 -5.02
N LYS A 154 20.34 30.59 -3.92
CA LYS A 154 19.74 29.88 -2.79
C LYS A 154 18.62 30.72 -2.17
N PRO A 155 17.40 30.18 -2.01
CA PRO A 155 16.31 30.91 -1.37
C PRO A 155 16.61 31.12 0.11
N ALA A 156 16.11 32.23 0.68
CA ALA A 156 16.15 32.43 2.12
C ALA A 156 15.19 31.44 2.80
N THR A 157 15.65 30.74 3.82
CA THR A 157 14.82 29.84 4.64
C THR A 157 14.54 30.52 5.98
N PRO A 158 13.44 31.28 6.13
CA PRO A 158 13.10 31.84 7.43
C PRO A 158 12.73 30.70 8.41
N PRO A 159 13.06 30.83 9.70
CA PRO A 159 12.62 29.88 10.72
C PRO A 159 11.10 29.75 10.70
N GLN A 160 10.58 28.51 10.73
CA GLN A 160 9.17 28.25 10.90
C GLN A 160 8.90 27.95 12.36
N ASN A 161 8.05 28.76 13.01
CA ASN A 161 7.60 28.47 14.37
C ASN A 161 6.62 27.28 14.34
N GLY A 162 6.75 26.39 15.33
CA GLY A 162 5.77 25.33 15.57
C GLY A 162 4.37 25.91 15.79
N SER A 163 3.36 25.28 15.21
CA SER A 163 1.94 25.62 15.35
C SER A 163 1.07 24.36 15.35
N GLY A 164 -0.13 24.47 15.92
CA GLY A 164 -1.05 23.35 16.12
C GLY A 164 -0.72 22.51 17.36
N ASP A 165 -1.75 21.86 17.91
CA ASP A 165 -1.64 21.07 19.13
C ASP A 165 -0.72 19.86 18.96
N CYS A 166 0.02 19.52 20.02
CA CYS A 166 0.80 18.30 20.08
C CYS A 166 -0.10 17.07 20.14
N SER A 167 0.38 15.93 19.64
CA SER A 167 -0.34 14.66 19.75
C SER A 167 -0.14 14.02 21.13
N THR A 168 -1.20 13.45 21.70
CA THR A 168 -1.14 12.62 22.92
C THR A 168 -1.10 11.12 22.63
N SER A 169 -1.09 10.74 21.34
CA SER A 169 -1.25 9.35 20.90
C SER A 169 0.06 8.57 20.94
N VAL A 170 0.15 7.57 21.82
CA VAL A 170 1.24 6.59 21.82
C VAL A 170 0.87 5.44 20.86
N PRO A 171 1.76 5.00 19.96
CA PRO A 171 1.48 3.90 19.03
C PRO A 171 1.07 2.61 19.76
N PRO A 172 0.01 1.91 19.29
CA PRO A 172 -0.37 0.61 19.84
C PRO A 172 0.79 -0.39 19.79
N GLY A 173 1.03 -1.09 20.89
CA GLY A 173 2.12 -2.07 21.02
C GLY A 173 3.42 -1.51 21.63
N PHE A 174 3.55 -0.19 21.80
CA PHE A 174 4.63 0.36 22.61
C PHE A 174 4.48 -0.08 24.07
N THR A 175 5.58 -0.57 24.66
CA THR A 175 5.63 -0.88 26.09
C THR A 175 6.83 -0.20 26.73
N LYS A 176 6.57 0.58 27.78
CA LYS A 176 7.61 1.27 28.57
C LYS A 176 8.70 0.29 29.03
N ALA A 177 8.31 -0.91 29.47
CA ALA A 177 9.23 -1.94 29.97
C ALA A 177 10.39 -2.24 29.00
N GLY A 178 10.18 -2.23 27.68
CA GLY A 178 11.26 -2.48 26.71
C GLY A 178 12.44 -1.49 26.80
N PHE A 179 12.19 -0.28 27.31
CA PHE A 179 13.16 0.80 27.37
C PHE A 179 13.65 1.12 28.78
N VAL A 180 12.99 0.62 29.83
CA VAL A 180 13.34 0.90 31.24
C VAL A 180 13.39 -0.35 32.12
N ASN A 181 13.66 -1.53 31.55
CA ASN A 181 13.72 -2.81 32.27
C ASN A 181 14.99 -3.07 33.10
N THR A 182 15.93 -2.13 33.15
CA THR A 182 17.16 -2.29 33.95
C THR A 182 17.40 -1.04 34.79
N PRO A 183 18.04 -1.15 35.97
CA PRO A 183 18.32 0.01 36.82
C PRO A 183 19.09 1.12 36.08
N GLN A 184 20.00 0.75 35.18
CA GLN A 184 20.75 1.70 34.37
C GLN A 184 19.84 2.47 33.40
N ARG A 185 18.93 1.77 32.72
CA ARG A 185 17.96 2.40 31.80
C ARG A 185 16.92 3.24 32.53
N GLU A 186 16.50 2.85 33.73
CA GLU A 186 15.64 3.67 34.59
C GLU A 186 16.31 4.99 34.97
N GLN A 187 17.61 4.98 35.27
CA GLN A 187 18.37 6.20 35.53
C GLN A 187 18.42 7.12 34.31
N PHE A 188 18.62 6.56 33.11
CA PHE A 188 18.57 7.34 31.87
C PHE A 188 17.19 7.95 31.61
N PHE A 189 16.13 7.20 31.88
CA PHE A 189 14.77 7.69 31.78
C PHE A 189 14.46 8.79 32.80
N ALA A 190 14.93 8.66 34.04
CA ALA A 190 14.79 9.72 35.04
C ALA A 190 15.49 11.03 34.59
N ALA A 191 16.70 10.91 34.06
CA ALA A 191 17.48 12.03 33.53
C ALA A 191 16.85 12.68 32.28
N TYR A 192 16.06 11.93 31.51
CA TYR A 192 15.38 12.41 30.30
C TYR A 192 14.35 13.52 30.58
N THR A 193 13.88 13.69 31.81
CA THR A 193 12.95 14.79 32.18
C THR A 193 13.50 16.17 31.77
N SER A 194 14.81 16.40 31.89
CA SER A 194 15.43 17.66 31.48
C SER A 194 15.44 17.84 29.95
N VAL A 195 15.55 16.75 29.20
CA VAL A 195 15.50 16.74 27.72
C VAL A 195 14.07 17.00 27.24
N GLU A 196 13.07 16.43 27.90
CA GLU A 196 11.67 16.68 27.59
C GLU A 196 11.32 18.18 27.70
N THR A 197 11.83 18.86 28.72
CA THR A 197 11.67 20.32 28.88
C THR A 197 12.29 21.09 27.71
N VAL A 198 13.46 20.68 27.21
CA VAL A 198 14.07 21.30 26.02
C VAL A 198 13.12 21.18 24.82
N PHE A 199 12.57 20.00 24.55
CA PHE A 199 11.63 19.85 23.42
C PHE A 199 10.37 20.69 23.57
N GLN A 200 9.90 20.91 24.80
CA GLN A 200 8.76 21.79 25.07
C GLN A 200 9.10 23.28 24.85
N ASN A 201 10.28 23.73 25.30
CA ASN A 201 10.74 25.11 25.13
C ASN A 201 10.85 25.54 23.66
N HIS A 202 11.27 24.61 22.80
CA HIS A 202 11.47 24.85 21.36
C HIS A 202 10.27 24.47 20.49
N GLY A 203 9.14 24.09 21.11
CA GLY A 203 7.92 23.73 20.37
C GLY A 203 8.07 22.52 19.45
N CYS A 204 9.01 21.62 19.74
CA CYS A 204 9.33 20.48 18.88
C CYS A 204 8.12 19.58 18.65
N SER A 205 7.31 19.35 19.70
CA SER A 205 6.12 18.49 19.67
C SER A 205 4.90 19.14 18.99
N ALA A 206 5.02 20.34 18.41
CA ALA A 206 3.93 20.98 17.67
C ALA A 206 3.42 20.11 16.52
N GLY A 207 2.13 20.22 16.22
CA GLY A 207 1.46 19.38 15.22
C GLY A 207 2.03 19.50 13.80
N ASN A 208 2.55 20.67 13.41
CA ASN A 208 3.24 20.89 12.14
C ASN A 208 4.75 20.56 12.16
N CYS A 209 5.29 20.17 13.32
CA CYS A 209 6.69 19.74 13.52
C CYS A 209 6.74 18.24 13.84
N HIS A 210 7.18 17.86 15.05
CA HIS A 210 7.35 16.47 15.48
C HIS A 210 6.14 15.90 16.24
N GLY A 211 5.06 16.67 16.41
CA GLY A 211 3.77 16.20 16.94
C GLY A 211 2.96 15.36 15.95
N ALA A 212 3.46 15.22 14.72
CA ALA A 212 2.79 14.49 13.65
C ALA A 212 3.30 13.03 13.59
N PRO A 213 2.44 12.00 13.69
CA PRO A 213 2.85 10.58 13.67
C PRO A 213 3.63 10.13 12.43
N GLN A 214 3.55 10.89 11.33
CA GLN A 214 4.33 10.66 10.11
C GLN A 214 5.80 11.06 10.23
N SER A 215 6.16 11.94 11.18
CA SER A 215 7.54 12.37 11.42
C SER A 215 8.44 11.18 11.75
N ASP A 216 9.66 11.18 11.20
CA ASP A 216 10.69 10.19 11.56
C ASP A 216 11.05 10.31 13.04
N PHE A 217 11.06 11.55 13.55
CA PHE A 217 11.14 11.87 14.97
C PHE A 217 9.75 12.28 15.44
N TYR A 218 8.88 11.32 15.77
CA TYR A 218 7.53 11.60 16.28
C TYR A 218 7.55 11.60 17.80
N ILE A 219 7.15 12.69 18.45
CA ILE A 219 7.03 12.79 19.90
C ILE A 219 5.65 13.31 20.29
N THR A 220 5.17 12.84 21.44
CA THR A 220 3.90 13.24 22.04
C THR A 220 4.05 14.49 22.90
N CYS A 221 2.94 14.97 23.45
CA CYS A 221 2.93 16.04 24.45
C CYS A 221 3.73 15.74 25.74
N GLY A 222 4.09 14.48 26.01
CA GLY A 222 4.84 14.10 27.21
C GLY A 222 4.07 14.29 28.51
N SER A 223 2.73 14.37 28.46
CA SER A 223 1.90 14.79 29.60
C SER A 223 1.72 13.72 30.67
N ASN A 224 2.06 12.47 30.36
CA ASN A 224 2.03 11.35 31.31
C ASN A 224 3.26 10.45 31.13
N GLU A 225 3.41 9.46 32.01
CA GLU A 225 4.62 8.64 32.04
C GLU A 225 4.81 7.76 30.80
N ASP A 226 3.73 7.21 30.23
CA ASP A 226 3.80 6.40 29.00
C ASP A 226 4.18 7.26 27.79
N GLN A 227 3.62 8.47 27.68
CA GLN A 227 3.99 9.46 26.68
C GLN A 227 5.47 9.85 26.81
N ARG A 228 5.96 10.12 28.03
CA ARG A 228 7.39 10.40 28.25
C ARG A 228 8.29 9.21 27.94
N ALA A 229 7.89 7.99 28.31
CA ALA A 229 8.64 6.79 27.99
C ALA A 229 8.73 6.57 26.48
N PHE A 230 7.64 6.86 25.77
CA PHE A 230 7.64 6.89 24.31
C PHE A 230 8.61 7.95 23.79
N ASN A 231 8.49 9.22 24.21
CA ASN A 231 9.39 10.30 23.77
C ASN A 231 10.87 9.98 24.06
N PHE A 232 11.18 9.40 25.22
CA PHE A 232 12.51 8.90 25.59
C PHE A 232 13.05 7.88 24.58
N SER A 233 12.25 6.88 24.21
CA SER A 233 12.65 5.88 23.20
C SER A 233 12.97 6.52 21.84
N GLN A 234 12.20 7.54 21.46
CA GLN A 234 12.39 8.24 20.20
C GLN A 234 13.67 9.06 20.25
N ALA A 235 13.88 9.87 21.29
CA ALA A 235 15.09 10.66 21.46
C ALA A 235 16.35 9.78 21.51
N TRP A 236 16.31 8.68 22.26
CA TRP A 236 17.46 7.78 22.40
C TRP A 236 17.86 7.17 21.05
N SER A 237 16.88 6.87 20.20
CA SER A 237 17.14 6.34 18.87
C SER A 237 17.90 7.30 17.95
N PHE A 238 18.02 8.59 18.28
CA PHE A 238 18.74 9.63 17.52
C PHE A 238 20.17 9.93 18.03
N VAL A 239 20.68 9.11 18.96
CA VAL A 239 22.04 9.22 19.52
C VAL A 239 23.02 8.33 18.76
N ASN A 240 24.17 8.89 18.37
CA ASN A 240 25.28 8.22 17.68
C ASN A 240 26.42 7.85 18.64
N SER A 241 27.32 6.95 18.18
CA SER A 241 28.52 6.56 18.94
C SER A 241 29.43 7.76 19.18
N SER A 242 29.62 8.58 18.14
CA SER A 242 30.13 9.95 18.28
C SER A 242 28.96 10.83 18.69
N VAL A 243 28.91 11.23 19.96
CA VAL A 243 27.79 12.00 20.52
C VAL A 243 27.59 13.30 19.75
N ASP A 244 28.68 14.00 19.40
CA ASP A 244 28.63 15.27 18.68
C ASP A 244 28.11 15.13 17.24
N ASP A 245 28.05 13.91 16.69
CA ASP A 245 27.43 13.62 15.38
C ASP A 245 25.99 13.12 15.52
N SER A 246 25.42 13.09 16.73
CA SER A 246 24.03 12.70 16.94
C SER A 246 23.09 13.68 16.26
N GLN A 247 22.12 13.17 15.50
CA GLN A 247 21.17 14.01 14.76
C GLN A 247 20.30 14.85 15.71
N ILE A 248 20.07 14.37 16.94
CA ILE A 248 19.37 15.13 17.99
C ILE A 248 20.13 16.41 18.42
N LEU A 249 21.44 16.51 18.12
CA LEU A 249 22.27 17.69 18.36
C LEU A 249 22.52 18.47 17.07
N ARG A 250 22.87 17.79 15.97
CA ARG A 250 23.30 18.43 14.72
C ARG A 250 22.17 19.11 13.95
N ILE A 251 20.98 18.51 13.88
CA ILE A 251 19.84 19.08 13.13
C ILE A 251 19.35 20.41 13.74
N PRO A 252 19.12 20.53 15.05
CA PRO A 252 18.65 21.79 15.63
C PRO A 252 19.73 22.88 15.76
N LEU A 253 21.02 22.53 15.60
CA LEU A 253 22.14 23.47 15.68
C LEU A 253 22.26 24.31 14.41
N ALA A 254 22.63 25.59 14.55
CA ALA A 254 22.85 26.47 13.42
C ALA A 254 23.92 25.94 12.45
N VAL A 255 23.67 26.05 11.14
CA VAL A 255 24.61 25.60 10.10
C VAL A 255 25.99 26.25 10.25
N GLY A 256 26.04 27.54 10.60
CA GLY A 256 27.29 28.27 10.85
C GLY A 256 28.07 27.79 12.08
N ALA A 257 27.42 27.06 12.98
CA ALA A 257 28.02 26.43 14.15
C ALA A 257 28.31 24.93 13.92
N GLY A 258 28.18 24.44 12.69
CA GLY A 258 28.39 23.04 12.32
C GLY A 258 27.14 22.16 12.40
N GLY A 259 25.94 22.72 12.48
CA GLY A 259 24.69 21.96 12.38
C GLY A 259 24.19 21.74 10.94
N HIS A 260 22.98 21.22 10.79
CA HIS A 260 22.33 20.93 9.51
C HIS A 260 21.05 21.76 9.31
N GLY A 261 20.60 21.88 8.07
CA GLY A 261 19.34 22.57 7.77
C GLY A 261 18.14 21.83 8.38
N HIS A 262 17.30 22.57 9.10
CA HIS A 262 16.07 22.10 9.73
C HIS A 262 14.89 22.97 9.26
N THR A 263 13.75 22.35 8.95
CA THR A 263 12.56 23.08 8.44
C THR A 263 11.97 24.05 9.47
N GLY A 264 12.14 23.77 10.77
CA GLY A 264 11.81 24.70 11.85
C GLY A 264 12.84 25.83 12.07
N GLY A 265 13.90 25.88 11.27
CA GLY A 265 15.04 26.78 11.47
C GLY A 265 15.99 26.30 12.57
N ASP A 266 17.02 27.11 12.82
CA ASP A 266 18.03 26.89 13.86
C ASP A 266 17.39 27.05 15.25
N GLN A 267 17.42 26.00 16.07
CA GLN A 267 16.93 26.04 17.46
C GLN A 267 18.04 26.45 18.43
N PHE A 268 19.29 26.13 18.10
CA PHE A 268 20.48 26.51 18.87
C PHE A 268 21.42 27.33 18.00
N ALA A 269 21.74 28.55 18.43
CA ALA A 269 22.67 29.40 17.70
C ALA A 269 24.12 28.89 17.74
N SER A 270 24.50 28.15 18.80
CA SER A 270 25.82 27.54 18.96
C SER A 270 25.79 26.36 19.94
N ALA A 271 26.88 25.59 19.99
CA ALA A 271 27.07 24.51 20.96
C ALA A 271 27.20 25.00 22.42
N ASP A 272 27.25 26.32 22.65
CA ASP A 272 27.30 26.91 23.98
C ASP A 272 25.94 27.13 24.62
N ASP A 273 24.86 26.96 23.84
CA ASP A 273 23.48 27.09 24.31
C ASP A 273 23.21 26.17 25.52
N PRO A 274 22.56 26.66 26.60
CA PRO A 274 22.25 25.85 27.77
C PRO A 274 21.42 24.60 27.45
N ASP A 275 20.43 24.71 26.56
CA ASP A 275 19.56 23.59 26.18
C ASP A 275 20.32 22.58 25.32
N TYR A 276 21.22 23.05 24.45
CA TYR A 276 22.14 22.16 23.72
C TYR A 276 23.02 21.35 24.67
N LYS A 277 23.57 21.99 25.72
CA LYS A 277 24.41 21.32 26.73
C LYS A 277 23.64 20.25 27.51
N ILE A 278 22.36 20.48 27.81
CA ILE A 278 21.48 19.48 28.44
C ILE A 278 21.33 18.25 27.53
N LEU A 279 20.99 18.46 26.26
CA LEU A 279 20.85 17.38 25.28
C LEU A 279 22.15 16.58 25.13
N ARG A 280 23.29 17.27 24.98
CA ARG A 280 24.60 16.64 24.81
C ARG A 280 25.01 15.81 26.03
N ALA A 281 24.80 16.32 27.23
CA ALA A 281 25.13 15.61 28.47
C ALA A 281 24.29 14.34 28.61
N TRP A 282 22.99 14.42 28.34
CA TRP A 282 22.10 13.26 28.35
C TRP A 282 22.47 12.23 27.27
N ALA A 283 22.69 12.67 26.02
CA ALA A 283 23.11 11.81 24.92
C ALA A 283 24.42 11.08 25.23
N SER A 284 25.37 11.76 25.87
CA SER A 284 26.63 11.15 26.34
C SER A 284 26.41 10.06 27.38
N GLY A 285 25.43 10.24 28.26
CA GLY A 285 25.13 9.27 29.32
C GLY A 285 24.40 8.03 28.81
N VAL A 286 23.42 8.22 27.92
CA VAL A 286 22.52 7.14 27.45
C VAL A 286 23.19 6.23 26.40
N GLY A 287 24.11 6.77 25.60
CA GLY A 287 24.81 6.04 24.53
C GLY A 287 23.90 5.63 23.37
N VAL A 288 24.40 4.76 22.49
CA VAL A 288 23.65 4.31 21.30
C VAL A 288 22.64 3.23 21.65
N LEU A 289 21.43 3.36 21.13
CA LEU A 289 20.42 2.30 21.18
C LEU A 289 20.72 1.25 20.11
N ASP A 290 21.07 0.02 20.52
CA ASP A 290 21.29 -1.08 19.59
C ASP A 290 19.96 -1.63 19.04
N PHE A 291 19.78 -1.53 17.73
CA PHE A 291 18.63 -2.09 17.00
C PHE A 291 18.60 -3.62 17.05
N ALA A 292 19.75 -4.28 16.89
CA ALA A 292 19.81 -5.73 16.78
C ALA A 292 19.61 -6.38 18.14
N GLY A 293 20.12 -5.77 19.23
CA GLY A 293 20.00 -6.31 20.57
C GLY A 293 20.62 -7.70 20.70
N GLY A 294 21.63 -8.00 19.90
CA GLY A 294 22.26 -9.32 19.78
C GLY A 294 21.58 -10.30 18.82
N ASP A 295 20.46 -9.94 18.16
CA ASP A 295 19.82 -10.77 17.14
C ASP A 295 20.65 -10.79 15.84
N PRO A 296 21.21 -11.95 15.43
CA PRO A 296 22.07 -12.05 14.26
C PRO A 296 21.32 -11.82 12.93
N VAL A 297 20.01 -12.04 12.88
CA VAL A 297 19.18 -11.83 11.68
C VAL A 297 18.91 -10.34 11.49
N LYS A 298 18.55 -9.64 12.58
CA LYS A 298 18.46 -8.17 12.57
C LYS A 298 19.80 -7.53 12.24
N GLN A 299 20.89 -8.00 12.84
CA GLN A 299 22.22 -7.49 12.51
C GLN A 299 22.53 -7.67 11.01
N PHE A 300 22.22 -8.83 10.44
CA PHE A 300 22.36 -9.06 9.00
C PHE A 300 21.54 -8.08 8.16
N PHE A 301 20.29 -7.82 8.55
CA PHE A 301 19.43 -6.85 7.88
C PHE A 301 20.04 -5.44 7.89
N LYS A 302 20.46 -4.96 9.06
CA LYS A 302 21.10 -3.64 9.23
C LYS A 302 22.37 -3.51 8.39
N ASP A 303 23.19 -4.54 8.34
CA ASP A 303 24.52 -4.46 7.73
C ASP A 303 24.54 -4.72 6.23
N ASN A 304 23.53 -5.43 5.71
CA ASN A 304 23.53 -5.94 4.34
C ASN A 304 22.23 -5.65 3.56
N VAL A 305 21.05 -5.82 4.15
CA VAL A 305 19.77 -5.63 3.44
C VAL A 305 19.40 -4.15 3.31
N GLN A 306 19.39 -3.41 4.42
CA GLN A 306 19.08 -1.97 4.42
C GLN A 306 20.02 -1.17 3.49
N PRO A 307 21.35 -1.43 3.48
CA PRO A 307 22.26 -0.84 2.49
C PRO A 307 21.85 -1.06 1.04
N ILE A 308 21.48 -2.29 0.66
CA ILE A 308 21.10 -2.61 -0.71
C ILE A 308 19.88 -1.80 -1.14
N LEU A 309 18.86 -1.68 -0.29
CA LEU A 309 17.67 -0.87 -0.58
C LEU A 309 18.03 0.58 -0.89
N LEU A 310 19.04 1.13 -0.19
CA LEU A 310 19.51 2.48 -0.42
C LEU A 310 20.37 2.58 -1.69
N GLN A 311 21.36 1.70 -1.85
CA GLN A 311 22.28 1.73 -2.99
C GLN A 311 21.52 1.59 -4.32
N ARG A 312 20.41 0.85 -4.31
CA ARG A 312 19.55 0.62 -5.47
C ARG A 312 18.42 1.64 -5.66
N GLY A 313 18.37 2.67 -4.81
CA GLY A 313 17.45 3.80 -5.02
C GLY A 313 16.01 3.55 -4.55
N CYS A 314 15.75 2.58 -3.68
CA CYS A 314 14.38 2.31 -3.23
C CYS A 314 13.81 3.48 -2.42
N ALA A 315 14.63 4.18 -1.63
CA ALA A 315 14.17 5.12 -0.60
C ALA A 315 14.07 6.59 -1.06
N PHE A 316 14.08 6.87 -2.37
CA PHE A 316 13.87 8.23 -2.90
C PHE A 316 12.48 8.76 -2.57
N GLN A 317 12.34 10.09 -2.54
CA GLN A 317 11.11 10.79 -2.15
C GLN A 317 9.88 10.29 -2.92
N GLY A 318 9.97 10.22 -4.25
CA GLY A 318 8.91 9.70 -5.13
C GLY A 318 8.80 8.17 -5.23
N CYS A 319 9.69 7.41 -4.58
CA CYS A 319 9.74 5.95 -4.63
C CYS A 319 9.11 5.34 -3.38
N HIS A 320 9.90 4.92 -2.39
CA HIS A 320 9.40 4.26 -1.18
C HIS A 320 9.64 5.11 0.08
N SER A 321 9.58 6.43 -0.01
CA SER A 321 9.69 7.29 1.18
C SER A 321 8.37 7.38 1.97
N PRO A 322 8.36 7.97 3.18
CA PRO A 322 7.11 8.24 3.90
C PRO A 322 6.17 9.19 3.15
N GLN A 323 6.71 10.04 2.27
CA GLN A 323 5.96 10.98 1.43
C GLN A 323 5.40 10.32 0.16
N ALA A 324 5.85 9.12 -0.20
CA ALA A 324 5.37 8.42 -1.38
C ALA A 324 3.91 7.97 -1.21
N GLY A 325 3.16 7.99 -2.31
CA GLY A 325 1.75 7.60 -2.35
C GLY A 325 1.48 6.08 -2.37
N ASN A 326 2.49 5.23 -2.18
CA ASN A 326 2.33 3.77 -2.16
C ASN A 326 2.41 3.17 -0.75
N ASP A 327 2.13 1.87 -0.68
CA ASP A 327 2.09 1.06 0.55
C ASP A 327 3.48 0.79 1.15
N PHE A 328 4.50 0.66 0.31
CA PHE A 328 5.87 0.39 0.78
C PHE A 328 6.59 1.69 1.16
N LYS A 329 6.46 2.09 2.43
CA LYS A 329 7.02 3.34 2.96
C LYS A 329 8.21 3.10 3.89
N LEU A 330 9.39 3.03 3.30
CA LEU A 330 10.67 3.01 4.02
C LEU A 330 10.93 4.37 4.70
N ARG A 331 11.53 4.29 5.89
CA ARG A 331 12.21 5.41 6.53
C ARG A 331 13.56 5.57 5.84
N SER A 332 13.77 6.72 5.21
CA SER A 332 14.92 6.96 4.33
C SER A 332 16.18 7.38 5.06
N GLY A 333 16.12 7.58 6.39
CA GLY A 333 17.25 8.08 7.19
C GLY A 333 17.62 9.51 6.82
N THR A 334 18.76 10.01 7.33
CA THR A 334 19.26 11.36 7.02
C THR A 334 20.77 11.33 6.92
N GLN A 335 21.33 11.59 5.73
CA GLN A 335 22.79 11.72 5.52
C GLN A 335 23.63 10.61 6.19
N GLY A 336 23.25 9.35 5.98
CA GLY A 336 23.94 8.18 6.54
C GLY A 336 23.64 7.84 7.99
N PHE A 337 22.72 8.57 8.62
CA PHE A 337 22.14 8.22 9.90
C PHE A 337 20.82 7.45 9.75
N PHE A 338 20.69 6.37 10.51
CA PHE A 338 19.45 5.62 10.68
C PHE A 338 19.22 5.37 12.16
N SER A 339 18.09 5.87 12.68
CA SER A 339 17.71 5.58 14.05
C SER A 339 17.34 4.11 14.22
N ALA A 340 17.51 3.58 15.43
CA ALA A 340 17.08 2.20 15.74
C ALA A 340 15.58 2.00 15.46
N VAL A 341 14.77 3.04 15.66
CA VAL A 341 13.33 3.05 15.33
C VAL A 341 13.10 2.99 13.82
N ALA A 342 13.86 3.73 13.02
CA ALA A 342 13.76 3.67 11.56
C ALA A 342 14.14 2.28 11.03
N LEU A 343 15.22 1.69 11.54
CA LEU A 343 15.64 0.33 11.19
C LEU A 343 14.57 -0.71 11.59
N GLN A 344 14.02 -0.61 12.80
CA GLN A 344 12.95 -1.51 13.26
C GLN A 344 11.71 -1.40 12.37
N LYS A 345 11.27 -0.19 12.04
CA LYS A 345 10.13 0.04 11.14
C LYS A 345 10.39 -0.54 9.75
N ASN A 346 11.57 -0.34 9.17
CA ASN A 346 11.90 -0.87 7.85
C ASN A 346 11.99 -2.41 7.85
N TYR A 347 12.57 -2.99 8.91
CA TYR A 347 12.66 -4.44 9.09
C TYR A 347 11.28 -5.09 9.19
N GLU A 348 10.42 -4.57 10.08
CA GLU A 348 9.06 -5.08 10.27
C GLU A 348 8.20 -4.89 9.03
N LEU A 349 8.25 -3.71 8.39
CA LEU A 349 7.53 -3.43 7.16
C LEU A 349 7.90 -4.45 6.08
N LEU A 350 9.20 -4.65 5.85
CA LEU A 350 9.66 -5.59 4.84
C LEU A 350 9.23 -7.01 5.19
N LYS A 351 9.58 -7.49 6.39
CA LYS A 351 9.32 -8.87 6.84
C LYS A 351 7.83 -9.22 6.85
N ASN A 352 6.99 -8.34 7.41
CA ASN A 352 5.61 -8.68 7.71
C ASN A 352 4.64 -8.35 6.57
N GLU A 353 4.93 -7.34 5.74
CA GLU A 353 3.99 -6.85 4.73
C GLU A 353 4.45 -7.12 3.28
N PHE A 354 5.76 -7.19 3.01
CA PHE A 354 6.30 -7.29 1.65
C PHE A 354 7.07 -8.59 1.37
N MET A 355 7.29 -9.41 2.39
CA MET A 355 7.94 -10.72 2.27
C MET A 355 6.97 -11.86 2.53
N ALA A 356 7.07 -12.90 1.71
CA ALA A 356 6.34 -14.15 1.83
C ALA A 356 7.23 -15.18 2.51
N MET A 357 7.51 -14.98 3.81
CA MET A 357 8.44 -15.81 4.60
C MET A 357 8.03 -17.29 4.66
N GLU A 358 6.76 -17.58 4.38
CA GLU A 358 6.21 -18.91 4.19
C GLU A 358 6.85 -19.69 3.01
N PHE A 359 7.45 -19.00 2.04
CA PHE A 359 8.18 -19.61 0.91
C PHE A 359 9.69 -19.38 1.01
N PRO A 360 10.52 -20.38 0.65
CA PRO A 360 11.98 -20.24 0.68
C PRO A 360 12.54 -19.38 -0.46
N ASP A 361 11.85 -19.28 -1.60
CA ASP A 361 12.28 -18.50 -2.76
C ASP A 361 11.87 -17.02 -2.60
N VAL A 362 12.86 -16.12 -2.52
CA VAL A 362 12.63 -14.68 -2.36
C VAL A 362 11.77 -14.09 -3.48
N ARG A 363 11.72 -14.71 -4.67
CA ARG A 363 10.86 -14.26 -5.78
C ARG A 363 9.37 -14.41 -5.50
N ARG A 364 8.98 -15.20 -4.50
CA ARG A 364 7.58 -15.26 -4.04
C ARG A 364 7.20 -14.04 -3.22
N SER A 365 8.18 -13.27 -2.75
CA SER A 365 7.95 -12.04 -1.99
C SER A 365 7.75 -10.84 -2.90
N ARG A 366 6.90 -9.90 -2.51
CA ARG A 366 6.67 -8.65 -3.26
C ARG A 366 7.95 -7.83 -3.43
N ALA A 367 8.74 -7.71 -2.38
CA ALA A 367 10.02 -6.99 -2.42
C ALA A 367 11.12 -7.73 -3.22
N GLY A 368 10.95 -9.03 -3.48
CA GLY A 368 11.85 -9.80 -4.34
C GLY A 368 11.39 -9.86 -5.80
N SER A 369 10.08 -9.87 -6.06
CA SER A 369 9.48 -9.96 -7.41
C SER A 369 9.40 -8.62 -8.13
N LYS A 370 9.06 -7.52 -7.46
CA LYS A 370 9.00 -6.19 -8.11
C LYS A 370 10.32 -5.75 -8.76
N PRO A 371 11.47 -5.87 -8.07
CA PRO A 371 12.71 -5.28 -8.57
C PRO A 371 13.55 -6.25 -9.43
N ILE A 372 12.94 -7.25 -10.06
CA ILE A 372 13.61 -8.17 -10.98
C ILE A 372 12.88 -8.17 -12.32
N LEU A 373 13.51 -8.67 -13.37
CA LEU A 373 12.94 -8.59 -14.72
C LEU A 373 11.70 -9.48 -14.86
N GLU A 374 10.62 -8.94 -15.43
CA GLU A 374 9.39 -9.69 -15.73
C GLU A 374 9.61 -10.71 -16.86
N ASP A 375 10.54 -10.45 -17.77
CA ASP A 375 10.79 -11.24 -18.95
C ASP A 375 12.22 -11.80 -19.02
N ASP A 376 12.92 -11.96 -17.89
CA ASP A 376 14.29 -12.49 -17.86
C ASP A 376 14.40 -13.83 -18.62
N PRO A 377 15.10 -13.86 -19.78
CA PRO A 377 15.25 -15.07 -20.57
C PRO A 377 16.20 -16.09 -19.92
N ARG A 378 17.03 -15.68 -18.95
CA ARG A 378 18.00 -16.55 -18.25
C ARG A 378 17.32 -17.53 -17.29
N ILE A 379 16.09 -17.26 -16.86
CA ILE A 379 15.29 -18.12 -15.97
C ILE A 379 14.15 -18.83 -16.73
N ALA A 380 14.36 -19.14 -18.02
CA ALA A 380 13.43 -19.74 -18.98
C ALA A 380 12.53 -20.87 -18.42
N SER A 381 11.24 -20.55 -18.21
CA SER A 381 10.14 -21.36 -17.62
C SER A 381 9.81 -21.12 -16.14
N GLN A 382 10.68 -20.45 -15.38
CA GLN A 382 10.40 -20.07 -13.99
C GLN A 382 9.61 -18.75 -13.89
N MET A 383 8.88 -18.60 -12.79
CA MET A 383 8.22 -17.36 -12.40
C MET A 383 9.23 -16.20 -12.33
N SER A 384 8.87 -15.09 -12.96
CA SER A 384 9.67 -13.87 -13.09
C SER A 384 9.17 -12.74 -12.18
N GLY A 385 9.74 -11.55 -12.33
CA GLY A 385 9.30 -10.36 -11.60
C GLY A 385 7.93 -9.84 -11.99
N ILE A 386 7.49 -8.80 -11.29
CA ILE A 386 6.26 -8.08 -11.60
C ILE A 386 6.57 -6.65 -12.03
N ALA A 387 5.77 -6.10 -12.94
CA ALA A 387 5.97 -4.75 -13.47
C ALA A 387 6.19 -3.71 -12.36
N HIS A 388 7.30 -2.96 -12.48
CA HIS A 388 7.76 -1.98 -11.50
C HIS A 388 8.28 -0.73 -12.20
N ARG A 389 7.76 0.45 -11.83
CA ARG A 389 8.17 1.75 -12.40
C ARG A 389 9.66 2.06 -12.22
N GLY A 390 10.28 1.56 -11.14
CA GLY A 390 11.71 1.76 -10.88
C GLY A 390 12.62 0.84 -11.70
N GLY A 391 12.08 -0.12 -12.45
CA GLY A 391 12.84 -1.14 -13.17
C GLY A 391 13.35 -2.28 -12.27
N ALA A 392 14.20 -3.13 -12.83
CA ALA A 392 14.76 -4.32 -12.18
C ALA A 392 15.96 -3.98 -11.27
N VAL A 393 15.72 -3.26 -10.18
CA VAL A 393 16.78 -2.69 -9.32
C VAL A 393 17.60 -3.71 -8.50
N LEU A 394 17.18 -4.98 -8.40
CA LEU A 394 17.97 -6.04 -7.76
C LEU A 394 18.81 -6.88 -8.72
N GLU A 395 18.65 -6.67 -10.03
CA GLU A 395 19.45 -7.32 -11.05
C GLU A 395 20.49 -6.35 -11.63
N ASN A 396 21.75 -6.78 -11.69
CA ASN A 396 22.74 -6.06 -12.48
C ASN A 396 22.45 -6.33 -13.96
N GLN A 397 22.08 -5.29 -14.71
CA GLN A 397 21.82 -5.35 -16.17
C GLN A 397 23.08 -5.57 -17.02
N ASP A 398 24.25 -5.91 -16.45
CA ASP A 398 25.52 -6.08 -17.17
C ASP A 398 25.60 -7.41 -17.97
N GLY A 399 24.55 -7.69 -18.74
CA GLY A 399 24.57 -8.64 -19.84
C GLY A 399 24.04 -10.05 -19.55
N PRO A 400 23.89 -10.85 -20.62
CA PRO A 400 23.32 -12.21 -20.59
C PRO A 400 24.14 -13.24 -19.79
N THR A 401 25.28 -12.85 -19.22
CA THR A 401 26.18 -13.68 -18.39
C THR A 401 26.01 -13.46 -16.88
N GLY A 402 25.19 -12.51 -16.44
CA GLY A 402 24.84 -12.35 -15.02
C GLY A 402 24.02 -13.54 -14.49
N THR A 403 24.13 -13.86 -13.20
CA THR A 403 23.46 -15.02 -12.57
C THR A 403 21.93 -14.97 -12.56
N GLY A 404 21.32 -13.88 -13.03
CA GLY A 404 19.88 -13.63 -13.00
C GLY A 404 19.33 -13.57 -11.57
N ALA A 405 18.03 -13.27 -11.44
CA ALA A 405 17.30 -13.49 -10.19
C ALA A 405 16.99 -14.99 -10.03
N ASN A 406 18.03 -15.80 -9.76
CA ASN A 406 17.89 -17.25 -9.55
C ASN A 406 18.52 -17.67 -8.21
N PRO A 407 17.71 -18.09 -7.22
CA PRO A 407 18.21 -18.53 -5.91
C PRO A 407 19.25 -19.64 -6.00
N ASN A 408 19.13 -20.54 -6.97
CA ASN A 408 20.07 -21.67 -7.15
C ASN A 408 21.48 -21.23 -7.56
N MET A 409 21.63 -19.99 -8.05
CA MET A 409 22.92 -19.43 -8.47
C MET A 409 23.62 -18.63 -7.36
N CYS A 410 23.01 -18.50 -6.18
CA CYS A 410 23.56 -17.65 -5.12
C CYS A 410 24.78 -18.26 -4.40
N GLY A 411 24.93 -19.58 -4.40
CA GLY A 411 26.03 -20.26 -3.70
C GLY A 411 26.08 -19.91 -2.20
N VAL A 412 27.28 -19.96 -1.60
CA VAL A 412 27.51 -19.50 -0.22
C VAL A 412 27.57 -17.97 -0.21
N TRP A 413 26.74 -17.32 0.61
CA TRP A 413 26.71 -15.87 0.69
C TRP A 413 28.04 -15.27 1.17
N ASN A 414 28.44 -14.15 0.54
CA ASN A 414 29.62 -13.38 0.86
C ASN A 414 29.32 -11.88 0.72
N ALA A 415 29.56 -11.10 1.78
CA ALA A 415 29.26 -9.68 1.85
C ALA A 415 29.88 -8.81 0.72
N MET A 416 30.98 -9.26 0.12
CA MET A 416 31.70 -8.50 -0.92
C MET A 416 31.31 -8.88 -2.35
N THR A 417 30.87 -10.12 -2.57
CA THR A 417 30.69 -10.67 -3.94
C THR A 417 29.26 -11.10 -4.23
N SER A 418 28.42 -11.33 -3.22
CA SER A 418 27.02 -11.69 -3.45
C SER A 418 26.24 -10.54 -4.06
N SER A 419 25.38 -10.87 -5.01
CA SER A 419 24.48 -9.90 -5.64
C SER A 419 23.45 -9.36 -4.63
N PRO A 420 22.82 -8.21 -4.94
CA PRO A 420 21.69 -7.70 -4.16
C PRO A 420 20.59 -8.73 -3.94
N PHE A 421 20.20 -9.42 -5.02
CA PHE A 421 19.22 -10.50 -4.99
C PHE A 421 19.65 -11.63 -4.03
N CYS A 422 20.90 -12.09 -4.12
CA CYS A 422 21.39 -13.17 -3.26
C CYS A 422 21.52 -12.78 -1.79
N THR A 423 21.72 -11.49 -1.50
CA THR A 423 21.70 -10.99 -0.12
C THR A 423 20.28 -11.00 0.47
N LEU A 424 19.27 -10.65 -0.32
CA LEU A 424 17.87 -10.80 0.10
C LEU A 424 17.46 -12.27 0.24
N GLN A 425 17.91 -13.14 -0.66
CA GLN A 425 17.69 -14.59 -0.54
C GLN A 425 18.34 -15.15 0.74
N GLU A 426 19.58 -14.75 1.06
CA GLU A 426 20.24 -15.14 2.30
C GLU A 426 19.48 -14.64 3.54
N TRP A 427 18.94 -13.41 3.50
CA TRP A 427 18.11 -12.91 4.59
C TRP A 427 16.86 -13.76 4.81
N VAL A 428 16.15 -14.14 3.74
CA VAL A 428 14.99 -15.06 3.83
C VAL A 428 15.39 -16.42 4.43
N THR A 429 16.53 -16.97 4.01
CA THR A 429 17.06 -18.22 4.57
C THR A 429 17.29 -18.10 6.08
N ARG A 430 17.90 -17.00 6.55
CA ARG A 430 18.14 -16.74 7.97
C ARG A 430 16.87 -16.52 8.78
N GLU A 431 15.93 -15.76 8.23
CA GLU A 431 14.61 -15.54 8.85
C GLU A 431 13.88 -16.86 9.06
N ARG A 432 13.81 -17.70 8.01
CA ARG A 432 13.17 -19.02 8.11
C ARG A 432 13.89 -19.93 9.10
N ALA A 433 15.22 -19.94 9.10
CA ALA A 433 16.01 -20.72 10.06
C ALA A 433 15.80 -20.25 11.52
N ALA A 434 15.50 -18.97 11.73
CA ALA A 434 15.16 -18.41 13.05
C ALA A 434 13.70 -18.68 13.48
N MET A 435 12.89 -19.33 12.64
CA MET A 435 11.48 -19.64 12.87
C MET A 435 11.19 -21.17 12.75
N PRO A 436 11.96 -22.04 13.42
CA PRO A 436 11.85 -23.48 13.24
C PRO A 436 10.46 -23.99 13.66
N GLY A 437 9.81 -24.71 12.75
CA GLY A 437 8.47 -25.25 12.98
C GLY A 437 7.35 -24.21 12.98
N GLU A 438 7.63 -22.93 12.71
CA GLU A 438 6.60 -21.89 12.51
C GLU A 438 6.16 -21.75 11.04
N VAL A 439 6.94 -22.29 10.11
CA VAL A 439 6.63 -22.37 8.68
C VAL A 439 6.69 -23.82 8.21
N THR A 440 5.96 -24.17 7.16
CA THR A 440 6.13 -25.46 6.49
C THR A 440 7.47 -25.52 5.76
N ASP A 441 8.18 -26.64 5.92
CA ASP A 441 9.40 -26.94 5.16
C ASP A 441 9.04 -27.25 3.71
N MET A 442 9.72 -26.60 2.77
CA MET A 442 9.41 -26.67 1.33
C MET A 442 10.60 -27.11 0.48
N ASP A 443 11.57 -27.77 1.11
CA ASP A 443 12.74 -28.33 0.43
C ASP A 443 12.32 -29.50 -0.48
N PRO A 444 13.11 -29.80 -1.53
CA PRO A 444 12.87 -30.96 -2.37
C PRO A 444 12.79 -32.25 -1.53
N GLY A 445 11.78 -33.08 -1.76
CA GLY A 445 11.50 -34.30 -1.01
C GLY A 445 10.50 -34.12 0.15
N GLN A 446 10.21 -32.89 0.57
CA GLN A 446 9.19 -32.63 1.60
C GLN A 446 7.77 -32.88 1.06
N GLN A 447 6.86 -33.24 1.95
CA GLN A 447 5.45 -33.42 1.62
C GLN A 447 4.68 -32.12 1.78
N LEU A 448 3.79 -31.84 0.83
CA LEU A 448 2.83 -30.76 0.95
C LEU A 448 1.42 -31.27 0.63
N GLY A 449 0.46 -30.93 1.48
CA GLY A 449 -0.94 -31.27 1.29
C GLY A 449 -1.72 -30.17 0.58
N ILE A 450 -2.77 -30.56 -0.13
CA ILE A 450 -3.86 -29.67 -0.53
C ILE A 450 -5.19 -30.21 -0.01
N VAL A 451 -6.12 -29.30 0.26
CA VAL A 451 -7.54 -29.62 0.49
C VAL A 451 -8.37 -29.03 -0.65
N TYR A 452 -9.41 -29.72 -1.10
CA TYR A 452 -10.28 -29.26 -2.17
C TYR A 452 -11.67 -29.91 -2.06
N VAL A 453 -12.63 -29.39 -2.82
CA VAL A 453 -13.97 -29.98 -2.92
C VAL A 453 -14.05 -30.87 -4.14
N LYS A 454 -14.42 -32.14 -3.95
CA LYS A 454 -14.73 -33.07 -5.04
C LYS A 454 -16.24 -33.15 -5.23
N ARG A 455 -16.70 -33.16 -6.48
CA ARG A 455 -18.12 -33.23 -6.84
C ARG A 455 -18.37 -34.30 -7.89
N GLN A 456 -19.61 -34.79 -7.93
CA GLN A 456 -20.07 -35.67 -9.01
C GLN A 456 -20.24 -34.95 -10.35
N SER A 457 -20.68 -33.68 -10.32
CA SER A 457 -20.93 -32.86 -11.51
C SER A 457 -20.45 -31.42 -11.33
N ALA A 458 -20.26 -30.74 -12.46
CA ALA A 458 -19.90 -29.33 -12.50
C ALA A 458 -20.95 -28.47 -11.77
N PRO A 459 -20.53 -27.49 -10.96
CA PRO A 459 -21.42 -26.48 -10.39
C PRO A 459 -22.26 -25.78 -11.45
N THR A 460 -23.56 -25.68 -11.21
CA THR A 460 -24.54 -25.07 -12.11
C THR A 460 -24.94 -23.66 -11.69
N THR A 461 -24.53 -23.22 -10.50
CA THR A 461 -24.94 -21.95 -9.89
C THR A 461 -23.79 -20.96 -9.78
N SER A 462 -24.15 -19.68 -9.66
CA SER A 462 -23.21 -18.61 -9.34
C SER A 462 -22.85 -18.57 -7.85
N ARG A 463 -21.79 -17.83 -7.50
CA ARG A 463 -21.38 -17.62 -6.10
C ARG A 463 -22.46 -16.93 -5.25
N LEU A 464 -23.41 -16.21 -5.86
CA LEU A 464 -24.56 -15.60 -5.17
C LEU A 464 -25.72 -16.58 -4.92
N GLU A 465 -25.77 -17.71 -5.62
CA GLU A 465 -26.82 -18.74 -5.52
C GLU A 465 -26.37 -19.87 -4.59
N PHE A 466 -25.87 -19.47 -3.42
CA PHE A 466 -25.31 -20.36 -2.39
C PHE A 466 -26.38 -21.20 -1.68
N ASP A 467 -27.65 -20.78 -1.71
CA ASP A 467 -28.77 -21.44 -1.07
C ASP A 467 -29.26 -22.69 -1.84
N THR A 468 -28.90 -22.82 -3.12
CA THR A 468 -29.23 -23.98 -3.95
C THR A 468 -28.40 -25.20 -3.58
N PHE A 469 -29.08 -26.30 -3.19
CA PHE A 469 -28.43 -27.52 -2.74
C PHE A 469 -27.68 -28.22 -3.88
N GLN A 470 -26.37 -28.40 -3.67
CA GLN A 470 -25.47 -29.11 -4.59
C GLN A 470 -24.76 -30.24 -3.85
N GLY A 471 -25.55 -31.22 -3.39
CA GLY A 471 -25.05 -32.42 -2.71
C GLY A 471 -24.19 -33.31 -3.60
N ASN A 472 -23.85 -34.49 -3.09
CA ASN A 472 -22.91 -35.44 -3.71
C ASN A 472 -21.51 -34.83 -3.89
N SER A 473 -21.06 -34.12 -2.85
CA SER A 473 -19.72 -33.56 -2.77
C SER A 473 -18.99 -34.03 -1.51
N ASP A 474 -17.68 -33.84 -1.51
CA ASP A 474 -16.82 -34.26 -0.41
C ASP A 474 -15.65 -33.28 -0.22
N LEU A 475 -15.15 -33.18 1.01
CA LEU A 475 -13.94 -32.45 1.34
C LEU A 475 -12.75 -33.40 1.27
N MET A 476 -11.94 -33.26 0.22
CA MET A 476 -10.84 -34.18 -0.06
C MET A 476 -9.50 -33.57 0.30
N LYS A 477 -8.58 -34.43 0.74
CA LYS A 477 -7.15 -34.13 0.89
C LYS A 477 -6.33 -35.00 -0.05
N ALA A 478 -5.26 -34.42 -0.60
CA ALA A 478 -4.20 -35.16 -1.28
C ALA A 478 -2.85 -34.53 -0.95
N SER A 479 -1.78 -35.33 -0.98
CA SER A 479 -0.42 -34.84 -0.75
C SER A 479 0.47 -35.09 -1.96
N THR A 480 1.51 -34.26 -2.11
CA THR A 480 2.55 -34.44 -3.12
C THR A 480 3.94 -34.30 -2.49
N THR A 481 4.91 -34.95 -3.11
CA THR A 481 6.33 -34.72 -2.83
C THR A 481 6.81 -33.53 -3.63
N LEU A 482 7.36 -32.52 -2.97
CA LEU A 482 7.91 -31.34 -3.63
C LEU A 482 9.18 -31.67 -4.40
N GLY A 483 9.29 -31.14 -5.62
CA GLY A 483 10.50 -31.19 -6.45
C GLY A 483 11.42 -29.99 -6.21
N ALA A 484 12.36 -29.79 -7.14
CA ALA A 484 13.21 -28.61 -7.15
C ALA A 484 12.38 -27.31 -7.23
N ASN A 485 12.83 -26.25 -6.55
CA ASN A 485 12.12 -24.97 -6.42
C ASN A 485 10.69 -25.10 -5.86
N SER A 486 10.46 -26.11 -5.03
CA SER A 486 9.15 -26.37 -4.41
C SER A 486 8.01 -26.61 -5.42
N ALA A 487 8.33 -27.08 -6.63
CA ALA A 487 7.34 -27.48 -7.63
C ALA A 487 6.55 -28.70 -7.16
N PHE A 488 5.26 -28.77 -7.51
CA PHE A 488 4.46 -29.96 -7.21
C PHE A 488 4.94 -31.17 -8.01
N GLY A 489 5.07 -32.31 -7.33
CA GLY A 489 5.21 -33.61 -7.97
C GLY A 489 3.84 -34.18 -8.38
N THR A 490 3.78 -35.51 -8.47
CA THR A 490 2.50 -36.21 -8.63
C THR A 490 1.74 -36.21 -7.29
N PHE A 491 0.44 -35.97 -7.32
CA PHE A 491 -0.40 -36.11 -6.14
C PHE A 491 -0.73 -37.57 -5.86
N GLY A 492 -0.66 -37.96 -4.59
CA GLY A 492 -0.99 -39.30 -4.12
C GLY A 492 -2.50 -39.56 -4.05
N ALA A 493 -2.87 -40.55 -3.24
CA ALA A 493 -4.26 -40.94 -3.05
C ALA A 493 -5.12 -39.79 -2.49
N GLU A 494 -6.36 -39.71 -2.96
CA GLU A 494 -7.37 -38.78 -2.47
C GLU A 494 -8.06 -39.40 -1.24
N THR A 495 -8.06 -38.69 -0.10
CA THR A 495 -8.69 -39.14 1.15
C THR A 495 -9.79 -38.17 1.57
N SER A 496 -10.96 -38.68 1.96
CA SER A 496 -12.04 -37.84 2.50
C SER A 496 -11.68 -37.37 3.92
N LEU A 497 -11.94 -36.09 4.19
CA LEU A 497 -11.88 -35.52 5.54
C LEU A 497 -13.21 -35.64 6.28
N LEU A 498 -14.28 -36.10 5.62
CA LEU A 498 -15.61 -36.26 6.21
C LEU A 498 -15.86 -37.67 6.78
N ASP A 499 -15.02 -38.66 6.46
CA ASP A 499 -15.15 -40.04 6.95
C ASP A 499 -15.28 -40.15 8.48
N ASN A 500 -14.64 -39.23 9.22
CA ASN A 500 -14.64 -39.21 10.68
C ASN A 500 -15.53 -38.12 11.29
N CYS A 501 -16.47 -37.53 10.52
CA CYS A 501 -17.38 -36.49 11.00
C CYS A 501 -18.55 -36.99 11.88
N GLY A 502 -18.45 -38.22 12.43
CA GLY A 502 -19.40 -38.74 13.42
C GLY A 502 -20.86 -38.82 12.95
N GLY A 503 -21.10 -38.90 11.64
CA GLY A 503 -22.43 -38.93 11.03
C GLY A 503 -23.15 -37.59 10.95
N ALA A 504 -22.51 -36.48 11.34
CA ALA A 504 -23.09 -35.14 11.24
C ALA A 504 -23.00 -34.55 9.81
N LEU A 505 -22.03 -35.04 9.03
CA LEU A 505 -21.88 -34.84 7.59
C LEU A 505 -21.43 -36.18 6.99
N ALA A 506 -22.08 -36.65 5.92
CA ALA A 506 -21.69 -37.89 5.27
C ALA A 506 -20.97 -37.64 3.94
N ALA A 507 -19.78 -38.23 3.82
CA ALA A 507 -18.95 -38.21 2.61
C ALA A 507 -19.76 -38.62 1.36
N GLY A 508 -19.60 -37.85 0.28
CA GLY A 508 -20.24 -38.14 -1.00
C GLY A 508 -21.75 -37.92 -1.04
N THR A 509 -22.36 -37.33 -0.01
CA THR A 509 -23.78 -36.92 -0.01
C THR A 509 -23.96 -35.45 0.35
N ALA A 510 -23.14 -34.92 1.26
CA ALA A 510 -23.16 -33.52 1.68
C ALA A 510 -22.92 -32.53 0.53
N ASP A 511 -23.38 -31.30 0.73
CA ASP A 511 -23.04 -30.11 -0.07
C ASP A 511 -21.93 -29.35 0.66
N VAL A 512 -20.71 -29.37 0.11
CA VAL A 512 -19.47 -28.83 0.68
C VAL A 512 -18.93 -27.72 -0.20
N GLN A 513 -18.52 -26.61 0.42
CA GLN A 513 -18.09 -25.41 -0.29
C GLN A 513 -16.96 -24.65 0.44
N ALA A 514 -16.16 -23.95 -0.36
CA ALA A 514 -15.21 -22.92 0.07
C ALA A 514 -14.36 -23.28 1.30
N PRO A 515 -13.48 -24.30 1.21
CA PRO A 515 -12.55 -24.58 2.28
C PRO A 515 -11.49 -23.48 2.40
N ASP A 516 -11.01 -23.25 3.62
CA ASP A 516 -9.86 -22.41 3.94
C ASP A 516 -9.01 -23.07 5.05
N VAL A 517 -7.71 -22.75 5.08
CA VAL A 517 -6.74 -23.38 5.98
C VAL A 517 -6.17 -22.34 6.95
N ALA A 518 -6.16 -22.70 8.24
CA ALA A 518 -5.62 -21.83 9.28
C ALA A 518 -4.11 -21.62 9.14
N PRO A 519 -3.55 -20.51 9.66
CA PRO A 519 -2.10 -20.26 9.68
C PRO A 519 -1.26 -21.36 10.32
N ASP A 520 -1.87 -22.18 11.20
CA ASP A 520 -1.20 -23.33 11.82
C ASP A 520 -1.02 -24.54 10.91
N GLY A 521 -1.68 -24.57 9.74
CA GLY A 521 -1.64 -25.69 8.78
C GLY A 521 -2.40 -26.95 9.19
N ASN A 522 -3.06 -26.94 10.36
CA ASN A 522 -3.70 -28.12 10.95
C ASN A 522 -5.23 -28.03 10.98
N ARG A 523 -5.80 -26.82 10.94
CA ARG A 523 -7.26 -26.61 10.95
C ARG A 523 -7.76 -26.19 9.58
N ILE A 524 -8.86 -26.79 9.16
CA ILE A 524 -9.55 -26.50 7.90
C ILE A 524 -10.97 -26.08 8.23
N VAL A 525 -11.39 -24.92 7.75
CA VAL A 525 -12.77 -24.42 7.87
C VAL A 525 -13.45 -24.53 6.52
N PHE A 526 -14.74 -24.84 6.50
CA PHE A 526 -15.52 -25.00 5.27
C PHE A 526 -17.01 -24.79 5.53
N ALA A 527 -17.78 -24.56 4.47
CA ALA A 527 -19.24 -24.51 4.56
C ALA A 527 -19.83 -25.87 4.15
N ALA A 528 -20.80 -26.38 4.93
CA ALA A 528 -21.47 -27.62 4.57
C ALA A 528 -22.90 -27.75 5.12
N ARG A 529 -23.68 -28.60 4.44
CA ARG A 529 -24.99 -29.10 4.86
C ARG A 529 -25.24 -30.49 4.31
N GLU A 530 -26.09 -31.25 4.99
CA GLU A 530 -26.37 -32.65 4.64
C GLU A 530 -27.48 -32.77 3.58
N SER A 531 -28.53 -31.95 3.67
CA SER A 531 -29.67 -32.01 2.75
C SER A 531 -30.14 -30.63 2.29
N ALA A 532 -31.02 -30.62 1.28
CA ALA A 532 -31.64 -29.38 0.79
C ALA A 532 -32.55 -28.69 1.83
N ALA A 533 -33.02 -29.42 2.85
CA ALA A 533 -33.82 -28.85 3.93
C ALA A 533 -32.95 -28.12 4.97
N ASP A 534 -31.64 -28.38 4.98
CA ASP A 534 -30.70 -27.78 5.91
C ASP A 534 -30.12 -26.47 5.38
N SER A 535 -29.90 -25.53 6.28
CA SER A 535 -29.12 -24.32 5.99
C SER A 535 -27.63 -24.60 6.08
N LEU A 536 -26.84 -23.94 5.22
CA LEU A 536 -25.37 -24.02 5.28
C LEU A 536 -24.86 -23.61 6.67
N GLY A 537 -24.00 -24.45 7.24
CA GLY A 537 -23.24 -24.15 8.44
C GLY A 537 -21.76 -24.00 8.12
N VAL A 538 -21.05 -23.23 8.93
CA VAL A 538 -19.60 -23.24 8.95
C VAL A 538 -19.14 -24.38 9.85
N TRP A 539 -18.20 -25.18 9.36
CA TRP A 539 -17.62 -26.34 10.02
C TRP A 539 -16.11 -26.21 10.08
N VAL A 540 -15.49 -26.87 11.05
CA VAL A 540 -14.04 -27.02 11.17
C VAL A 540 -13.68 -28.50 11.28
N VAL A 541 -12.55 -28.88 10.70
CA VAL A 541 -11.97 -30.22 10.81
C VAL A 541 -10.45 -30.12 10.90
N ASP A 542 -9.83 -31.12 11.51
CA ASP A 542 -8.38 -31.31 11.49
C ASP A 542 -7.92 -31.73 10.09
N ALA A 543 -6.71 -31.36 9.67
CA ALA A 543 -6.12 -31.77 8.41
C ALA A 543 -5.96 -33.30 8.28
N ASN A 544 -6.13 -34.06 9.37
CA ASN A 544 -6.18 -35.53 9.38
C ASN A 544 -7.60 -36.10 9.40
N GLY A 545 -8.64 -35.27 9.32
CA GLY A 545 -10.06 -35.66 9.29
C GLY A 545 -10.73 -35.78 10.66
N ASN A 546 -9.99 -35.59 11.75
CA ASN A 546 -10.53 -35.66 13.12
C ASN A 546 -11.17 -34.34 13.56
N ASN A 547 -11.80 -34.32 14.74
CA ASN A 547 -12.33 -33.11 15.39
C ASN A 547 -13.30 -32.28 14.52
N CYS A 548 -14.05 -32.96 13.66
CA CYS A 548 -15.06 -32.34 12.82
C CYS A 548 -16.21 -31.79 13.66
N SER A 549 -16.46 -30.49 13.59
CA SER A 549 -17.52 -29.84 14.37
C SER A 549 -18.11 -28.65 13.64
N ARG A 550 -19.39 -28.36 13.90
CA ARG A 550 -20.06 -27.17 13.38
C ARG A 550 -19.77 -25.98 14.28
N LEU A 551 -19.29 -24.88 13.69
CA LEU A 551 -18.98 -23.62 14.39
C LEU A 551 -20.20 -22.70 14.51
N THR A 552 -21.15 -22.77 13.60
CA THR A 552 -22.35 -21.90 13.57
C THR A 552 -23.61 -22.58 14.11
N PRO A 553 -24.55 -21.83 14.71
CA PRO A 553 -25.86 -22.37 15.10
C PRO A 553 -26.60 -23.06 13.95
N ALA A 554 -27.38 -24.09 14.29
CA ALA A 554 -28.24 -24.81 13.36
C ALA A 554 -29.64 -24.20 13.26
N GLY A 555 -30.27 -24.29 12.09
CA GLY A 555 -31.67 -23.93 11.86
C GLY A 555 -31.92 -22.46 11.54
N GLY A 556 -33.20 -22.06 11.55
CA GLY A 556 -33.64 -20.68 11.32
C GLY A 556 -33.59 -20.18 9.88
N GLY A 557 -33.30 -21.03 8.90
CA GLY A 557 -33.15 -20.63 7.49
C GLY A 557 -31.90 -19.77 7.24
N ILE A 558 -30.96 -19.74 8.18
CA ILE A 558 -29.76 -18.90 8.12
C ILE A 558 -28.62 -19.69 7.50
N HIS A 559 -28.17 -19.25 6.32
CA HIS A 559 -26.99 -19.79 5.67
C HIS A 559 -25.74 -19.08 6.20
N ASN A 560 -24.71 -19.84 6.56
CA ASN A 560 -23.39 -19.35 6.93
C ASN A 560 -22.38 -20.06 6.02
N PHE A 561 -21.61 -19.31 5.23
CA PHE A 561 -20.80 -19.85 4.14
C PHE A 561 -19.58 -18.96 3.83
N ASP A 562 -18.75 -19.38 2.89
CA ASP A 562 -17.46 -18.76 2.54
C ASP A 562 -16.59 -18.39 3.76
N PRO A 563 -16.25 -19.36 4.63
CA PRO A 563 -15.44 -19.06 5.80
C PRO A 563 -13.97 -18.80 5.44
N ALA A 564 -13.31 -17.92 6.20
CA ALA A 564 -11.87 -17.71 6.14
C ALA A 564 -11.29 -17.51 7.56
N PHE A 565 -10.09 -18.02 7.80
CA PHE A 565 -9.37 -17.78 9.05
C PHE A 565 -8.71 -16.40 9.07
N SER A 566 -8.69 -15.76 10.23
CA SER A 566 -7.84 -14.59 10.44
C SER A 566 -6.35 -14.96 10.38
N PRO A 567 -5.45 -14.05 9.94
CA PRO A 567 -4.01 -14.30 9.88
C PRO A 567 -3.34 -14.59 11.23
N ASP A 568 -3.99 -14.26 12.35
CA ASP A 568 -3.55 -14.64 13.70
C ASP A 568 -4.09 -15.99 14.18
N GLY A 569 -4.99 -16.62 13.40
CA GLY A 569 -5.62 -17.91 13.71
C GLY A 569 -6.65 -17.88 14.84
N GLN A 570 -7.04 -16.69 15.33
CA GLN A 570 -7.93 -16.49 16.48
C GLN A 570 -9.40 -16.28 16.12
N TYR A 571 -9.73 -16.01 14.86
CA TYR A 571 -11.08 -15.74 14.38
C TYR A 571 -11.39 -16.51 13.10
N VAL A 572 -12.68 -16.76 12.88
CA VAL A 572 -13.24 -17.11 11.58
C VAL A 572 -14.15 -15.98 11.14
N VAL A 573 -13.99 -15.55 9.90
CA VAL A 573 -14.93 -14.65 9.21
C VAL A 573 -15.71 -15.45 8.18
N PHE A 574 -16.97 -15.11 7.95
CA PHE A 574 -17.85 -15.84 7.04
C PHE A 574 -19.00 -14.95 6.55
N ALA A 575 -19.56 -15.27 5.38
CA ALA A 575 -20.80 -14.67 4.90
C ALA A 575 -22.01 -15.31 5.60
N SER A 576 -23.00 -14.50 5.98
CA SER A 576 -24.19 -14.97 6.69
C SER A 576 -25.45 -14.24 6.28
N THR A 577 -26.55 -14.98 6.12
CA THR A 577 -27.89 -14.40 5.89
C THR A 577 -28.60 -13.98 7.19
N ARG A 578 -27.90 -14.01 8.33
CA ARG A 578 -28.50 -13.79 9.66
C ARG A 578 -29.16 -12.42 9.78
N GLY A 579 -28.51 -11.36 9.29
CA GLY A 579 -28.98 -9.96 9.30
C GLY A 579 -29.35 -9.42 10.70
N LYS A 580 -29.19 -8.12 10.95
CA LYS A 580 -29.65 -7.52 12.22
C LYS A 580 -31.18 -7.53 12.36
N SER A 581 -31.89 -7.46 11.23
CA SER A 581 -33.35 -7.42 11.15
C SER A 581 -33.95 -8.75 10.65
N GLY A 582 -33.18 -9.84 10.72
CA GLY A 582 -33.53 -11.14 10.14
C GLY A 582 -33.11 -11.27 8.67
N PRO A 583 -33.42 -12.41 8.02
CA PRO A 583 -33.01 -12.68 6.65
C PRO A 583 -33.74 -11.75 5.67
N THR A 584 -32.98 -11.22 4.71
CA THR A 584 -33.47 -10.33 3.65
C THR A 584 -33.04 -10.86 2.28
N LYS A 585 -33.38 -10.13 1.21
CA LYS A 585 -33.04 -10.48 -0.17
C LYS A 585 -32.21 -9.38 -0.82
N SER A 586 -31.37 -9.75 -1.78
CA SER A 586 -30.66 -8.82 -2.65
C SER A 586 -31.65 -8.01 -3.48
N ARG A 587 -31.31 -6.74 -3.74
CA ARG A 587 -32.24 -5.80 -4.37
C ARG A 587 -32.43 -6.02 -5.86
N ARG A 588 -31.44 -6.59 -6.56
CA ARG A 588 -31.53 -6.88 -8.00
C ARG A 588 -32.00 -8.30 -8.28
N ARG A 589 -31.36 -9.29 -7.65
CA ARG A 589 -31.56 -10.70 -7.97
C ARG A 589 -32.60 -11.39 -7.10
N PHE A 590 -33.03 -10.75 -6.01
CA PHE A 590 -33.99 -11.31 -5.05
C PHE A 590 -33.55 -12.67 -4.45
N LEU A 591 -32.24 -12.94 -4.49
CA LEU A 591 -31.58 -14.05 -3.80
C LEU A 591 -31.38 -13.71 -2.32
N PRO A 592 -31.21 -14.69 -1.41
CA PRO A 592 -30.89 -14.40 -0.02
C PRO A 592 -29.69 -13.45 0.09
N GLN A 593 -29.86 -12.40 0.91
CA GLN A 593 -28.82 -11.41 1.15
C GLN A 593 -27.87 -11.89 2.24
N SER A 594 -26.57 -11.63 2.08
CA SER A 594 -25.54 -11.98 3.05
C SER A 594 -24.69 -10.79 3.45
N ASP A 595 -24.32 -10.72 4.73
CA ASP A 595 -23.32 -9.81 5.26
C ASP A 595 -22.11 -10.60 5.78
N ILE A 596 -20.98 -9.93 6.00
CA ILE A 596 -19.80 -10.54 6.62
C ILE A 596 -19.94 -10.50 8.15
N TRP A 597 -19.64 -11.64 8.77
CA TRP A 597 -19.63 -11.82 10.22
C TRP A 597 -18.29 -12.39 10.67
N ARG A 598 -17.94 -12.13 11.93
CA ARG A 598 -16.80 -12.78 12.60
C ARG A 598 -17.21 -13.47 13.88
N VAL A 599 -16.42 -14.46 14.26
CA VAL A 599 -16.50 -15.14 15.55
C VAL A 599 -15.09 -15.52 16.01
N LYS A 600 -14.83 -15.35 17.31
CA LYS A 600 -13.59 -15.81 17.94
C LYS A 600 -13.62 -17.32 18.12
N ILE A 601 -12.47 -17.95 17.93
CA ILE A 601 -12.30 -19.39 18.10
C ILE A 601 -11.21 -19.71 19.12
N ASN A 602 -11.31 -20.89 19.72
CA ASN A 602 -10.29 -21.49 20.57
C ASN A 602 -10.10 -22.96 20.13
N GLY A 603 -9.05 -23.22 19.35
CA GLY A 603 -8.86 -24.51 18.70
C GLY A 603 -9.99 -24.81 17.72
N PHE A 604 -10.81 -25.82 18.04
CA PHE A 604 -11.97 -26.28 17.26
C PHE A 604 -13.31 -25.82 17.84
N ALA A 605 -13.30 -24.98 18.89
CA ALA A 605 -14.50 -24.43 19.53
C ALA A 605 -14.66 -22.94 19.22
N ILE A 606 -15.90 -22.44 19.23
CA ILE A 606 -16.21 -21.02 19.15
C ILE A 606 -16.40 -20.39 20.54
N ASP A 607 -16.16 -19.09 20.62
CA ASP A 607 -16.77 -18.25 21.63
C ASP A 607 -18.11 -17.70 21.08
N GLY A 608 -19.21 -18.36 21.42
CA GLY A 608 -20.54 -17.96 20.93
C GLY A 608 -21.00 -16.57 21.37
N SER A 609 -20.35 -15.95 22.36
CA SER A 609 -20.63 -14.57 22.75
C SER A 609 -19.95 -13.53 21.85
N SER A 610 -19.02 -13.96 21.01
CA SER A 610 -18.18 -13.10 20.16
C SER A 610 -18.69 -12.91 18.73
N TYR A 611 -19.88 -13.41 18.41
CA TYR A 611 -20.48 -13.18 17.09
C TYR A 611 -20.69 -11.68 16.86
N GLU A 612 -20.12 -11.18 15.77
CA GLU A 612 -20.23 -9.78 15.41
C GLU A 612 -20.45 -9.62 13.91
N GLN A 613 -21.47 -8.85 13.56
CA GLN A 613 -21.72 -8.42 12.19
C GLN A 613 -20.71 -7.33 11.81
N MET A 614 -19.95 -7.57 10.74
CA MET A 614 -18.93 -6.64 10.26
C MET A 614 -19.47 -5.69 9.19
N THR A 615 -20.41 -6.16 8.38
CA THR A 615 -21.03 -5.37 7.31
C THR A 615 -22.55 -5.39 7.34
N VAL A 616 -23.20 -4.36 6.79
CA VAL A 616 -24.64 -4.08 6.98
C VAL A 616 -25.32 -3.50 5.74
N LEU A 617 -24.95 -3.99 4.56
CA LEU A 617 -25.46 -3.43 3.30
C LEU A 617 -26.80 -4.05 2.90
N SER A 618 -27.51 -3.40 1.97
CA SER A 618 -28.80 -3.89 1.46
C SER A 618 -28.69 -5.02 0.42
N ASN A 619 -27.47 -5.39 0.03
CA ASN A 619 -27.15 -6.43 -0.96
C ASN A 619 -26.12 -7.42 -0.40
N SER A 620 -25.72 -8.42 -1.19
CA SER A 620 -24.85 -9.49 -0.70
C SER A 620 -23.37 -9.16 -0.72
N GLU A 621 -22.68 -9.60 0.34
CA GLU A 621 -21.24 -9.67 0.45
C GLU A 621 -20.80 -11.12 0.70
N ILE A 622 -19.82 -11.57 -0.07
CA ILE A 622 -19.40 -12.98 -0.15
C ILE A 622 -17.88 -13.10 -0.32
N GLY A 623 -17.36 -14.32 -0.14
CA GLY A 623 -15.95 -14.64 -0.35
C GLY A 623 -14.96 -13.76 0.41
N PRO A 624 -15.08 -13.59 1.74
CA PRO A 624 -14.08 -12.89 2.52
C PRO A 624 -12.72 -13.60 2.44
N ALA A 625 -11.64 -12.84 2.33
CA ALA A 625 -10.26 -13.31 2.38
C ALA A 625 -9.37 -12.28 3.08
N PHE A 626 -8.20 -12.68 3.57
CA PHE A 626 -7.27 -11.75 4.22
C PHE A 626 -6.08 -11.40 3.34
N MET A 627 -5.70 -10.14 3.41
CA MET A 627 -4.42 -9.64 2.95
C MET A 627 -3.36 -9.90 4.02
N ARG A 628 -2.10 -9.99 3.60
CA ARG A 628 -0.94 -10.23 4.46
C ARG A 628 -0.82 -9.23 5.60
N GLU A 629 -1.13 -7.95 5.36
CA GLU A 629 -1.07 -6.93 6.40
C GLU A 629 -2.26 -6.95 7.39
N GLY A 630 -3.21 -7.88 7.21
CA GLY A 630 -4.31 -8.11 8.15
C GLY A 630 -5.62 -7.37 7.85
N ARG A 631 -5.75 -6.72 6.69
CA ARG A 631 -7.03 -6.24 6.16
C ARG A 631 -7.79 -7.37 5.47
N MET A 632 -9.11 -7.24 5.40
CA MET A 632 -9.95 -8.21 4.71
C MET A 632 -10.35 -7.68 3.33
N THR A 633 -10.46 -8.57 2.35
CA THR A 633 -11.11 -8.34 1.06
C THR A 633 -12.37 -9.19 0.91
N MET A 634 -13.33 -8.75 0.10
CA MET A 634 -14.58 -9.46 -0.17
C MET A 634 -15.13 -9.07 -1.54
N THR A 635 -16.08 -9.84 -2.06
CA THR A 635 -16.91 -9.44 -3.21
C THR A 635 -18.23 -8.85 -2.70
N THR A 636 -18.61 -7.69 -3.21
CA THR A 636 -19.85 -6.99 -2.86
C THR A 636 -20.74 -6.84 -4.09
N GLU A 637 -22.02 -7.17 -3.95
CA GLU A 637 -23.05 -6.87 -4.92
C GLU A 637 -23.45 -5.39 -4.84
N LYS A 638 -23.28 -4.68 -5.95
CA LYS A 638 -23.61 -3.26 -6.07
C LYS A 638 -24.79 -3.09 -7.00
N THR A 639 -25.81 -2.38 -6.50
CA THR A 639 -27.06 -2.17 -7.24
C THR A 639 -27.52 -0.71 -7.11
N SER A 640 -27.84 -0.10 -8.25
CA SER A 640 -28.63 1.13 -8.35
C SER A 640 -29.40 1.13 -9.69
N ASP A 641 -30.22 2.15 -9.94
CA ASP A 641 -30.96 2.24 -11.20
C ASP A 641 -30.01 2.20 -12.41
N GLY A 642 -30.27 1.28 -13.35
CA GLY A 642 -29.40 1.04 -14.51
C GLY A 642 -28.01 0.44 -14.22
N PHE A 643 -27.70 0.08 -12.96
CA PHE A 643 -26.37 -0.35 -12.56
C PHE A 643 -26.40 -1.63 -11.70
N TYR A 644 -25.66 -2.66 -12.12
CA TYR A 644 -25.51 -3.91 -11.38
C TYR A 644 -24.12 -4.52 -11.58
N GLN A 645 -23.39 -4.79 -10.50
CA GLN A 645 -22.04 -5.36 -10.56
C GLN A 645 -21.69 -6.18 -9.32
N LEU A 646 -20.74 -7.11 -9.49
CA LEU A 646 -19.98 -7.71 -8.40
C LEU A 646 -18.59 -7.09 -8.36
N ALA A 647 -18.29 -6.37 -7.29
CA ALA A 647 -17.06 -5.61 -7.16
C ALA A 647 -16.27 -6.03 -5.92
N GLY A 648 -14.95 -6.00 -6.01
CA GLY A 648 -14.10 -6.25 -4.85
C GLY A 648 -14.10 -5.07 -3.90
N ARG A 649 -14.15 -5.33 -2.59
CA ARG A 649 -13.95 -4.33 -1.54
C ARG A 649 -12.93 -4.81 -0.52
N ARG A 650 -12.47 -3.89 0.32
CA ARG A 650 -11.64 -4.18 1.49
C ARG A 650 -12.16 -3.47 2.73
N MET A 651 -11.85 -3.99 3.91
CA MET A 651 -12.11 -3.31 5.20
C MET A 651 -11.00 -3.57 6.22
N ASN A 652 -10.82 -2.65 7.16
CA ASN A 652 -9.94 -2.87 8.30
C ASN A 652 -10.59 -3.80 9.33
N TRP A 653 -9.76 -4.44 10.16
CA TRP A 653 -10.26 -5.36 11.19
C TRP A 653 -11.10 -4.65 12.26
N ASP A 654 -10.81 -3.39 12.57
CA ASP A 654 -11.55 -2.58 13.55
C ASP A 654 -12.85 -1.97 12.99
N LEU A 655 -13.37 -2.50 11.88
CA LEU A 655 -14.60 -2.08 11.20
C LEU A 655 -14.55 -0.70 10.55
N THR A 656 -13.36 -0.10 10.46
CA THR A 656 -13.14 1.19 9.78
C THR A 656 -12.73 1.00 8.31
N ASP A 657 -12.73 2.09 7.55
CA ASP A 657 -12.26 2.16 6.16
C ASP A 657 -12.87 1.07 5.26
N TYR A 658 -14.21 1.04 5.19
CA TYR A 658 -14.94 0.20 4.24
C TYR A 658 -14.77 0.71 2.81
N HIS A 659 -13.78 0.18 2.10
CA HIS A 659 -13.16 0.83 0.95
C HIS A 659 -13.39 0.07 -0.37
N PRO A 660 -13.68 0.76 -1.49
CA PRO A 660 -13.71 0.16 -2.83
C PRO A 660 -12.33 -0.42 -3.23
N LEU A 661 -12.27 -1.63 -3.79
CA LEU A 661 -10.99 -2.22 -4.23
C LEU A 661 -10.86 -2.30 -5.76
N LEU A 662 -11.64 -3.16 -6.42
CA LEU A 662 -11.51 -3.39 -7.87
C LEU A 662 -12.84 -3.77 -8.54
N ALA A 663 -12.89 -3.66 -9.87
CA ALA A 663 -14.10 -3.86 -10.68
C ALA A 663 -15.30 -3.02 -10.21
N GLN A 664 -15.05 -1.79 -9.74
CA GLN A 664 -16.10 -0.93 -9.18
C GLN A 664 -17.15 -0.51 -10.20
N ARG A 665 -16.73 -0.35 -11.46
CA ARG A 665 -17.54 0.06 -12.62
C ARG A 665 -16.96 -0.58 -13.88
N LYS A 666 -17.78 -1.20 -14.71
CA LYS A 666 -17.45 -1.69 -16.05
C LYS A 666 -17.29 -0.52 -17.01
N ILE A 667 -18.17 0.48 -16.86
CA ILE A 667 -18.23 1.71 -17.64
C ILE A 667 -18.21 2.88 -16.65
N SER A 668 -17.25 3.80 -16.78
CA SER A 668 -17.24 5.06 -16.07
C SER A 668 -18.32 5.99 -16.67
N PRO A 669 -19.13 6.67 -15.83
CA PRO A 669 -20.26 7.49 -16.31
C PRO A 669 -19.83 8.80 -16.99
N TYR A 670 -18.56 9.16 -16.90
CA TYR A 670 -17.99 10.35 -17.52
C TYR A 670 -16.55 10.07 -17.99
N VAL A 671 -16.00 10.92 -18.87
CA VAL A 671 -14.60 10.94 -19.33
C VAL A 671 -13.95 12.27 -19.04
N ASP A 672 -12.64 12.35 -19.17
CA ASP A 672 -11.73 13.52 -19.16
C ASP A 672 -12.43 14.91 -19.23
N GLY A 673 -12.99 15.37 -18.11
CA GLY A 673 -13.71 16.66 -18.01
C GLY A 673 -15.09 16.75 -18.70
N ASP A 674 -15.50 15.72 -19.45
CA ASP A 674 -16.79 15.62 -20.14
C ASP A 674 -17.73 14.67 -19.40
N ILE A 675 -18.76 15.25 -18.77
CA ILE A 675 -19.78 14.51 -18.01
C ILE A 675 -20.82 13.80 -18.90
N THR A 676 -20.76 13.97 -20.22
CA THR A 676 -21.75 13.45 -21.17
C THR A 676 -21.31 12.18 -21.90
N ALA A 677 -20.01 11.86 -21.86
CA ALA A 677 -19.44 10.70 -22.53
C ALA A 677 -18.99 9.63 -21.52
N THR A 678 -19.16 8.36 -21.85
CA THR A 678 -18.75 7.24 -20.98
C THR A 678 -17.49 6.54 -21.49
N LYS A 679 -16.70 5.92 -20.60
CA LYS A 679 -15.51 5.13 -21.00
C LYS A 679 -15.44 3.77 -20.32
N PRO A 680 -15.09 2.70 -21.05
CA PRO A 680 -14.84 1.40 -20.45
C PRO A 680 -13.67 1.45 -19.46
N SER A 681 -13.89 0.86 -18.29
CA SER A 681 -12.90 0.68 -17.23
C SER A 681 -12.10 -0.60 -17.52
N ILE A 682 -12.34 -1.74 -16.86
CA ILE A 682 -11.76 -3.05 -17.23
C ILE A 682 -12.55 -3.82 -18.31
N GLY A 683 -13.78 -3.40 -18.60
CA GLY A 683 -14.67 -4.13 -19.52
C GLY A 683 -15.43 -5.32 -18.90
N TYR A 684 -15.31 -5.55 -17.59
CA TYR A 684 -16.04 -6.57 -16.83
C TYR A 684 -16.89 -5.96 -15.69
N SER A 685 -18.04 -6.57 -15.43
CA SER A 685 -19.04 -6.25 -14.41
C SER A 685 -18.97 -7.12 -13.16
N SER A 686 -18.20 -8.21 -13.19
CA SER A 686 -17.96 -9.09 -12.03
C SER A 686 -16.48 -9.33 -11.76
N ALA A 687 -16.10 -9.24 -10.49
CA ALA A 687 -14.86 -9.79 -9.94
C ALA A 687 -15.16 -10.63 -8.69
N THR A 688 -14.84 -11.91 -8.73
CA THR A 688 -15.01 -12.86 -7.61
C THR A 688 -13.70 -13.56 -7.27
N ASP A 689 -13.69 -14.33 -6.17
CA ASP A 689 -12.52 -15.08 -5.68
C ASP A 689 -11.28 -14.18 -5.48
N LEU A 690 -11.51 -12.99 -4.93
CA LEU A 690 -10.48 -11.96 -4.70
C LEU A 690 -9.56 -12.38 -3.56
N ARG A 691 -8.29 -12.66 -3.88
CA ARG A 691 -7.29 -13.09 -2.89
C ARG A 691 -5.95 -12.46 -3.17
N GLU A 692 -5.22 -12.14 -2.11
CA GLU A 692 -3.83 -11.71 -2.28
C GLU A 692 -2.93 -12.91 -2.58
N GLY A 693 -2.16 -12.83 -3.66
CA GLY A 693 -1.10 -13.77 -4.01
C GLY A 693 0.18 -13.54 -3.21
N SER A 694 1.12 -14.47 -3.27
CA SER A 694 2.34 -14.37 -2.45
C SER A 694 3.18 -13.12 -2.74
N ASP A 695 3.18 -12.66 -4.00
CA ASP A 695 3.82 -11.44 -4.50
C ASP A 695 3.05 -10.13 -4.16
N GLY A 696 1.92 -10.24 -3.46
CA GLY A 696 1.04 -9.15 -3.06
C GLY A 696 0.19 -8.56 -4.19
N ASN A 697 0.16 -9.19 -5.37
CA ASN A 697 -0.87 -8.90 -6.37
C ASN A 697 -2.16 -9.62 -6.02
N PHE A 698 -3.31 -9.05 -6.41
CA PHE A 698 -4.57 -9.77 -6.25
C PHE A 698 -4.76 -10.77 -7.39
N LEU A 699 -5.10 -12.00 -7.04
CA LEU A 699 -5.67 -13.00 -7.93
C LEU A 699 -7.19 -12.84 -7.92
N MET A 700 -7.82 -12.97 -9.09
CA MET A 700 -9.27 -12.79 -9.22
C MET A 700 -9.84 -13.49 -10.45
N ILE A 701 -11.17 -13.66 -10.45
CA ILE A 701 -11.94 -14.20 -11.57
C ILE A 701 -12.87 -13.12 -12.10
N LEU A 702 -12.71 -12.78 -13.38
CA LEU A 702 -13.54 -11.78 -14.07
C LEU A 702 -14.59 -12.45 -14.96
N SER A 703 -15.87 -12.09 -14.81
CA SER A 703 -16.96 -12.78 -15.52
C SER A 703 -18.10 -11.85 -15.96
N ASP A 704 -18.42 -11.88 -17.26
CA ASP A 704 -19.59 -11.23 -17.88
C ASP A 704 -20.23 -12.14 -18.92
N VAL A 705 -19.39 -12.88 -19.61
CA VAL A 705 -19.70 -13.88 -20.63
C VAL A 705 -18.88 -15.12 -20.34
N ASN A 706 -19.36 -16.26 -20.80
CA ASN A 706 -18.61 -17.49 -20.79
C ASN A 706 -17.45 -17.36 -21.79
N PRO A 707 -16.19 -17.46 -21.36
CA PRO A 707 -15.01 -17.43 -22.23
C PRO A 707 -15.05 -18.42 -23.41
N MET A 708 -15.67 -19.58 -23.21
CA MET A 708 -15.68 -20.66 -24.21
C MET A 708 -16.85 -20.55 -25.20
N THR A 709 -18.00 -20.02 -24.77
CA THR A 709 -19.21 -19.97 -25.61
C THR A 709 -19.60 -18.56 -26.07
N GLY A 710 -19.02 -17.52 -25.47
CA GLY A 710 -19.39 -16.12 -25.70
C GLY A 710 -20.78 -15.73 -25.17
N VAL A 711 -21.51 -16.67 -24.54
CA VAL A 711 -22.85 -16.43 -24.01
C VAL A 711 -22.76 -15.76 -22.64
N PRO A 712 -23.59 -14.74 -22.33
CA PRO A 712 -23.68 -14.16 -20.99
C PRO A 712 -23.85 -15.23 -19.91
N MET A 713 -23.06 -15.14 -18.85
CA MET A 713 -23.21 -15.98 -17.67
C MET A 713 -23.81 -15.17 -16.54
N THR A 714 -24.41 -15.86 -15.58
CA THR A 714 -24.77 -15.27 -14.30
C THR A 714 -23.53 -14.63 -13.66
N PRO A 715 -23.57 -13.33 -13.29
CA PRO A 715 -22.43 -12.67 -12.64
C PRO A 715 -21.93 -13.43 -11.42
N GLY A 716 -20.62 -13.62 -11.34
CA GLY A 716 -19.97 -14.34 -10.26
C GLY A 716 -20.07 -15.86 -10.34
N ALA A 717 -20.38 -16.45 -11.50
CA ALA A 717 -20.31 -17.90 -11.67
C ALA A 717 -18.86 -18.38 -11.82
N GLN A 718 -18.28 -18.22 -13.00
CA GLN A 718 -16.90 -18.58 -13.38
C GLN A 718 -16.46 -17.64 -14.49
N GLY A 719 -15.15 -17.52 -14.72
CA GLY A 719 -14.68 -16.58 -15.73
C GLY A 719 -13.19 -16.64 -15.99
N ALA A 720 -12.67 -15.55 -16.53
CA ALA A 720 -11.28 -15.40 -16.91
C ALA A 720 -10.38 -15.22 -15.68
N LEU A 721 -9.21 -15.85 -15.71
CA LEU A 721 -8.18 -15.68 -14.68
C LEU A 721 -7.45 -14.36 -14.91
N ALA A 722 -7.37 -13.53 -13.88
CA ALA A 722 -6.69 -12.24 -13.96
C ALA A 722 -5.89 -11.95 -12.69
N THR A 723 -4.91 -11.05 -12.85
CA THR A 723 -4.18 -10.46 -11.73
C THR A 723 -4.36 -8.95 -11.70
N PHE A 724 -4.33 -8.38 -10.51
CA PHE A 724 -4.34 -6.94 -10.28
C PHE A 724 -3.11 -6.53 -9.47
N ASN A 725 -2.23 -5.73 -10.10
CA ASN A 725 -1.09 -5.10 -9.47
C ASN A 725 -1.54 -3.88 -8.67
N ARG A 726 -1.68 -4.05 -7.34
CA ARG A 726 -2.10 -2.99 -6.42
C ARG A 726 -1.18 -1.75 -6.35
N SER A 727 -0.03 -1.75 -7.04
CA SER A 727 0.92 -0.60 -7.04
C SER A 727 0.71 0.37 -8.20
N VAL A 728 -0.18 0.04 -9.14
CA VAL A 728 -0.34 0.76 -10.40
C VAL A 728 -1.80 1.21 -10.51
N GLY A 729 -2.00 2.47 -10.96
CA GLY A 729 -3.29 3.20 -10.91
C GLY A 729 -4.49 2.55 -11.61
N PRO A 730 -5.65 3.23 -11.69
CA PRO A 730 -6.94 2.69 -12.03
C PRO A 730 -6.99 2.21 -13.46
N PHE A 731 -8.07 1.47 -13.66
CA PHE A 731 -8.34 0.68 -14.83
C PHE A 731 -8.81 1.53 -15.99
N GLU A 732 -8.03 1.57 -17.07
CA GLU A 732 -8.49 2.10 -18.34
C GLU A 732 -8.22 1.06 -19.43
N ALA A 733 -9.31 0.52 -19.99
CA ALA A 733 -9.23 -0.37 -21.14
C ALA A 733 -8.68 0.38 -22.36
N GLY A 734 -7.87 -0.33 -23.14
CA GLY A 734 -7.37 0.17 -24.43
C GLY A 734 -6.16 1.10 -24.34
N ARG A 735 -5.59 1.35 -23.16
CA ARG A 735 -4.33 2.10 -23.01
C ARG A 735 -3.13 1.25 -23.45
N ASN A 736 -2.34 1.78 -24.38
CA ASN A 736 -1.14 1.14 -24.93
C ASN A 736 0.03 2.12 -25.15
N ASP A 737 -0.07 3.36 -24.65
CA ASP A 737 0.97 4.37 -24.72
C ASP A 737 2.21 3.99 -23.89
N ALA A 738 3.37 4.49 -24.32
CA ALA A 738 4.65 4.22 -23.68
C ALA A 738 4.68 4.72 -22.23
N GLY A 739 5.04 3.87 -21.27
CA GLY A 739 5.12 4.23 -19.85
C GLY A 739 3.82 4.01 -19.05
N PHE A 740 2.70 3.71 -19.71
CA PHE A 740 1.53 3.18 -19.02
C PHE A 740 1.80 1.72 -18.59
N LEU A 741 1.82 1.49 -17.28
CA LEU A 741 1.84 0.14 -16.73
C LEU A 741 0.39 -0.31 -16.51
N PRO A 742 -0.04 -1.44 -17.10
CA PRO A 742 -1.38 -1.96 -16.84
C PRO A 742 -1.46 -2.48 -15.41
N SER A 743 -2.48 -2.02 -14.66
CA SER A 743 -2.72 -2.50 -13.31
C SER A 743 -3.46 -3.84 -13.30
N VAL A 744 -4.29 -4.13 -14.30
CA VAL A 744 -4.94 -5.44 -14.48
C VAL A 744 -4.36 -6.16 -15.68
N ARG A 745 -4.02 -7.43 -15.48
CA ARG A 745 -3.58 -8.33 -16.54
C ARG A 745 -4.51 -9.53 -16.61
N MET A 746 -5.16 -9.68 -17.77
CA MET A 746 -5.89 -10.90 -18.11
C MET A 746 -4.86 -12.00 -18.41
N LEU A 747 -4.81 -13.05 -17.60
CA LEU A 747 -3.85 -14.13 -17.77
C LEU A 747 -4.34 -15.16 -18.77
N ASP A 748 -5.62 -15.55 -18.67
CA ASP A 748 -6.30 -16.39 -19.66
C ASP A 748 -7.79 -16.05 -19.67
N ALA A 749 -8.26 -15.57 -20.82
CA ALA A 749 -9.64 -15.19 -21.08
C ALA A 749 -10.38 -16.17 -22.00
N ALA A 750 -9.78 -17.33 -22.33
CA ALA A 750 -10.35 -18.34 -23.22
C ALA A 750 -10.94 -19.55 -22.47
N GLN A 751 -10.62 -19.73 -21.19
CA GLN A 751 -11.09 -20.84 -20.36
C GLN A 751 -11.88 -20.36 -19.14
N ILE A 752 -12.60 -21.26 -18.47
CA ILE A 752 -13.32 -20.98 -17.23
C ILE A 752 -12.49 -21.36 -16.01
N TYR A 753 -12.30 -20.39 -15.11
CA TYR A 753 -11.50 -20.52 -13.89
C TYR A 753 -12.31 -20.23 -12.63
N ARG A 754 -11.86 -20.80 -11.50
CA ARG A 754 -12.32 -20.47 -10.13
C ARG A 754 -11.27 -20.77 -9.07
N GLY A 755 -11.38 -20.08 -7.94
CA GLY A 755 -10.59 -20.34 -6.73
C GLY A 755 -9.07 -20.32 -6.92
N PRO A 756 -8.47 -19.23 -7.44
CA PRO A 756 -7.02 -19.14 -7.61
C PRO A 756 -6.29 -18.95 -6.26
N VAL A 757 -5.19 -19.67 -6.08
CA VAL A 757 -4.28 -19.60 -4.92
C VAL A 757 -2.84 -19.66 -5.42
N THR A 758 -1.89 -19.00 -4.74
CA THR A 758 -0.47 -19.09 -5.14
C THR A 758 0.13 -20.42 -4.69
N ALA A 759 0.81 -21.12 -5.61
CA ALA A 759 1.60 -22.30 -5.32
C ALA A 759 3.04 -21.94 -4.88
N PRO A 760 3.77 -22.84 -4.20
CA PRO A 760 5.13 -22.57 -3.70
C PRO A 760 6.18 -22.27 -4.78
N ASP A 761 6.06 -22.88 -5.96
CA ASP A 761 6.91 -22.59 -7.13
C ASP A 761 6.54 -21.27 -7.84
N GLY A 762 5.49 -20.61 -7.34
CA GLY A 762 4.92 -19.37 -7.81
C GLY A 762 3.85 -19.52 -8.89
N THR A 763 3.61 -20.71 -9.43
CA THR A 763 2.43 -20.92 -10.29
C THR A 763 1.14 -20.63 -9.52
N ILE A 764 0.03 -20.49 -10.24
CA ILE A 764 -1.30 -20.31 -9.65
C ILE A 764 -1.96 -21.69 -9.60
N LEU A 765 -2.20 -22.22 -8.40
CA LEU A 765 -3.11 -23.35 -8.18
C LEU A 765 -4.53 -22.86 -8.44
N VAL A 766 -5.22 -23.44 -9.42
CA VAL A 766 -6.54 -22.97 -9.82
C VAL A 766 -7.37 -24.12 -10.36
N THR A 767 -8.69 -23.99 -10.25
CA THR A 767 -9.60 -24.86 -10.98
C THR A 767 -9.78 -24.32 -12.40
N ARG A 768 -9.51 -25.13 -13.42
CA ARG A 768 -9.78 -24.82 -14.84
C ARG A 768 -10.68 -25.88 -15.42
N ASN A 769 -11.83 -25.50 -15.98
CA ASN A 769 -12.81 -26.43 -16.56
C ASN A 769 -13.15 -27.60 -15.61
N PHE A 770 -13.27 -27.29 -14.32
CA PHE A 770 -13.59 -28.25 -13.24
C PHE A 770 -12.52 -29.29 -12.92
N ASP A 771 -11.27 -29.05 -13.31
CA ASP A 771 -10.11 -29.83 -12.89
C ASP A 771 -9.05 -28.93 -12.24
N LEU A 772 -8.24 -29.51 -11.35
CA LEU A 772 -7.19 -28.78 -10.64
C LEU A 772 -5.90 -28.75 -11.45
N VAL A 773 -5.40 -27.54 -11.68
CA VAL A 773 -4.18 -27.29 -12.45
C VAL A 773 -3.27 -26.31 -11.73
N THR A 774 -1.97 -26.36 -12.03
CA THR A 774 -1.10 -25.19 -11.89
C THR A 774 -1.12 -24.40 -13.20
N PHE A 775 -1.20 -23.07 -13.10
CA PHE A 775 -1.13 -22.13 -14.21
C PHE A 775 0.11 -21.25 -14.05
N ASN A 776 0.97 -21.21 -15.06
CA ASN A 776 2.12 -20.33 -15.08
C ASN A 776 1.70 -18.94 -15.56
N PRO A 777 1.66 -17.91 -14.69
CA PRO A 777 1.19 -16.58 -15.06
C PRO A 777 2.07 -15.87 -16.09
N ARG A 778 3.30 -16.36 -16.35
CA ARG A 778 4.18 -15.80 -17.37
C ARG A 778 3.93 -16.44 -18.74
N THR A 779 3.97 -17.76 -18.81
CA THR A 779 3.94 -18.50 -20.09
C THR A 779 2.55 -18.90 -20.54
N GLY A 780 1.55 -18.85 -19.65
CA GLY A 780 0.23 -19.43 -19.87
C GLY A 780 0.22 -20.96 -19.84
N ALA A 781 1.36 -21.60 -19.56
CA ALA A 781 1.45 -23.05 -19.49
C ALA A 781 0.65 -23.58 -18.30
N THR A 782 0.03 -24.74 -18.46
CA THR A 782 -0.76 -25.40 -17.41
C THR A 782 -0.37 -26.85 -17.23
N ALA A 783 -0.37 -27.34 -15.99
CA ALA A 783 -0.19 -28.76 -15.68
C ALA A 783 -1.34 -29.27 -14.79
N ASN A 784 -1.95 -30.40 -15.18
CA ASN A 784 -3.00 -31.03 -14.38
C ASN A 784 -2.37 -31.72 -13.16
N LEU A 785 -3.03 -31.64 -12.02
CA LEU A 785 -2.54 -32.25 -10.77
C LEU A 785 -2.94 -33.72 -10.62
N PHE A 786 -4.03 -34.11 -11.27
CA PHE A 786 -4.60 -35.45 -11.23
C PHE A 786 -4.79 -35.99 -12.65
N ALA A 787 -4.99 -37.31 -12.74
CA ALA A 787 -5.46 -37.92 -13.98
C ALA A 787 -6.87 -37.42 -14.33
N ALA A 788 -7.18 -37.39 -15.63
CA ALA A 788 -8.48 -36.93 -16.11
C ALA A 788 -9.64 -37.73 -15.49
N GLY A 789 -10.69 -37.03 -15.04
CA GLY A 789 -11.89 -37.61 -14.46
C GLY A 789 -12.16 -37.11 -13.04
N GLY A 790 -13.42 -36.74 -12.78
CA GLY A 790 -13.88 -36.13 -11.52
C GLY A 790 -13.91 -34.60 -11.58
N VAL A 791 -14.86 -33.99 -10.86
CA VAL A 791 -14.97 -32.53 -10.73
C VAL A 791 -14.27 -32.13 -9.43
N ARG A 792 -13.22 -31.30 -9.53
CA ARG A 792 -12.44 -30.82 -8.39
C ARG A 792 -12.40 -29.31 -8.41
N VAL A 793 -12.75 -28.68 -7.29
CA VAL A 793 -12.89 -27.22 -7.20
C VAL A 793 -12.34 -26.67 -5.88
N ASP A 794 -11.99 -25.38 -5.88
CA ASP A 794 -11.65 -24.56 -4.70
C ASP A 794 -10.52 -25.16 -3.83
N ALA A 795 -9.40 -25.52 -4.45
CA ALA A 795 -8.26 -26.05 -3.71
C ALA A 795 -7.52 -25.00 -2.86
N GLN A 796 -7.02 -25.42 -1.70
CA GLN A 796 -6.18 -24.64 -0.79
C GLN A 796 -4.94 -25.44 -0.40
N LEU A 797 -3.84 -24.74 -0.10
CA LEU A 797 -2.62 -25.37 0.42
C LEU A 797 -2.78 -25.67 1.91
N ILE A 798 -2.44 -26.88 2.33
CA ILE A 798 -2.31 -27.25 3.73
C ILE A 798 -0.88 -26.91 4.15
N MET A 799 -0.67 -25.69 4.63
CA MET A 799 0.64 -25.20 5.05
C MET A 799 0.56 -24.29 6.27
N LYS A 800 1.64 -24.31 7.05
CA LYS A 800 1.87 -23.43 8.18
C LYS A 800 2.62 -22.18 7.74
N TYR A 801 2.18 -21.02 8.21
CA TYR A 801 2.84 -19.74 7.99
C TYR A 801 2.78 -18.86 9.25
N PRO A 802 3.68 -17.87 9.39
CA PRO A 802 3.76 -17.08 10.62
C PRO A 802 2.46 -16.31 10.85
N THR A 803 2.00 -16.26 12.10
CA THR A 803 0.81 -15.48 12.44
C THR A 803 1.06 -13.99 12.19
N ARG A 804 0.03 -13.28 11.73
CA ARG A 804 0.13 -11.85 11.41
C ARG A 804 -0.92 -11.06 12.17
N HIS A 805 -0.56 -9.84 12.55
CA HIS A 805 -1.47 -8.95 13.25
C HIS A 805 -2.61 -8.49 12.35
N LEU A 806 -3.77 -8.28 12.96
CA LEU A 806 -4.94 -7.72 12.29
C LEU A 806 -4.81 -6.21 12.15
N TYR A 807 -5.16 -5.69 10.97
CA TYR A 807 -4.94 -4.29 10.63
C TYR A 807 -5.97 -3.38 11.31
N LYS A 808 -5.48 -2.39 12.06
CA LYS A 808 -6.29 -1.33 12.66
C LYS A 808 -6.03 -0.01 11.95
N ASN A 809 -7.03 0.85 11.88
CA ASN A 809 -6.90 2.14 11.23
C ASN A 809 -5.77 2.96 11.85
N ARG A 810 -5.08 3.72 10.99
CA ARG A 810 -4.06 4.67 11.38
C ARG A 810 -4.43 6.01 10.74
N ARG A 811 -4.31 7.10 11.50
CA ARG A 811 -4.55 8.48 11.03
C ARG A 811 -3.67 8.93 9.85
N GLN A 812 -2.71 8.11 9.41
CA GLN A 812 -1.63 8.46 8.47
C GLN A 812 -1.99 8.29 6.99
N LEU A 813 -3.24 7.94 6.66
CA LEU A 813 -3.70 7.66 5.29
C LEU A 813 -4.82 8.62 4.87
N VAL A 814 -5.00 8.80 3.56
CA VAL A 814 -6.26 9.31 3.00
C VAL A 814 -7.34 8.31 3.35
N PHE A 815 -8.52 8.76 3.84
CA PHE A 815 -9.50 7.89 4.49
C PHE A 815 -9.01 7.25 5.79
N GLY A 816 -7.87 7.72 6.31
CA GLY A 816 -7.34 7.34 7.61
C GLY A 816 -8.19 7.89 8.74
N GLY A 817 -8.17 7.16 9.85
CA GLY A 817 -9.04 7.43 10.96
C GLY A 817 -8.63 6.74 12.24
N GLU A 818 -9.48 6.87 13.25
CA GLU A 818 -9.41 6.10 14.49
C GLU A 818 -10.82 5.66 14.88
N ALA A 819 -10.96 4.49 15.48
CA ALA A 819 -12.16 4.12 16.21
C ALA A 819 -12.00 4.56 17.67
N VAL A 820 -12.85 5.47 18.14
CA VAL A 820 -12.94 5.81 19.56
C VAL A 820 -14.12 5.08 20.17
N ASN A 821 -13.84 4.16 21.09
CA ASN A 821 -14.80 3.18 21.62
C ASN A 821 -15.96 3.76 22.47
N ASP A 822 -16.05 5.08 22.59
CA ASP A 822 -16.96 5.77 23.52
C ASP A 822 -18.39 5.92 22.96
N ASP A 823 -18.57 5.96 21.63
CA ASP A 823 -19.89 5.99 20.99
C ASP A 823 -20.01 4.90 19.92
N ARG A 824 -20.82 3.87 20.22
CA ARG A 824 -21.02 2.72 19.33
C ARG A 824 -22.06 2.95 18.23
N THR A 825 -22.74 4.09 18.23
CA THR A 825 -23.90 4.34 17.35
C THR A 825 -23.60 5.33 16.24
N GLN A 826 -22.50 6.09 16.35
CA GLN A 826 -22.17 7.18 15.44
C GLN A 826 -20.72 7.09 14.95
N ALA A 827 -20.49 7.78 13.84
CA ALA A 827 -19.18 8.03 13.26
C ALA A 827 -19.06 9.51 12.89
N LEU A 828 -17.85 10.05 12.97
CA LEU A 828 -17.51 11.41 12.59
C LEU A 828 -16.84 11.39 11.20
N VAL A 829 -17.51 11.97 10.22
CA VAL A 829 -17.00 12.10 8.85
C VAL A 829 -16.56 13.53 8.61
N HIS A 830 -15.35 13.69 8.10
CA HIS A 830 -14.83 14.93 7.56
C HIS A 830 -14.54 14.71 6.07
N ILE A 831 -15.03 15.57 5.19
CA ILE A 831 -14.71 15.56 3.76
C ILE A 831 -14.04 16.90 3.46
N PRO A 832 -12.71 16.96 3.23
CA PRO A 832 -12.00 18.22 3.01
C PRO A 832 -12.47 18.97 1.76
N ASP A 833 -12.97 18.26 0.74
CA ASP A 833 -13.50 18.85 -0.50
C ASP A 833 -14.49 17.88 -1.14
N ALA A 834 -15.79 18.06 -0.89
CA ALA A 834 -16.80 17.11 -1.35
C ALA A 834 -16.93 17.05 -2.89
N PRO A 835 -16.93 18.17 -3.65
CA PRO A 835 -16.87 18.12 -5.11
C PRO A 835 -15.71 17.28 -5.66
N MET A 836 -14.49 17.43 -5.11
CA MET A 836 -13.34 16.62 -5.54
C MET A 836 -13.53 15.15 -5.17
N THR A 837 -13.86 14.84 -3.92
CA THR A 837 -14.04 13.45 -3.46
C THR A 837 -15.12 12.69 -4.25
N PHE A 838 -16.18 13.36 -4.70
CA PHE A 838 -17.24 12.73 -5.49
C PHE A 838 -16.79 12.29 -6.90
N THR A 839 -15.73 12.86 -7.46
CA THR A 839 -15.19 12.38 -8.74
C THR A 839 -14.63 10.96 -8.62
N LEU A 840 -14.09 10.61 -7.44
CA LEU A 840 -13.64 9.27 -7.08
C LEU A 840 -14.82 8.34 -6.75
N PHE A 841 -15.82 8.85 -6.04
CA PHE A 841 -16.97 8.03 -5.64
C PHE A 841 -17.84 7.64 -6.82
N THR A 842 -17.85 8.41 -7.91
CA THR A 842 -18.77 8.20 -9.03
C THR A 842 -18.11 7.83 -10.36
N GLY A 843 -16.79 7.96 -10.48
CA GLY A 843 -16.03 7.65 -11.69
C GLY A 843 -14.88 6.70 -11.44
N ASN A 844 -14.35 6.11 -12.51
CA ASN A 844 -13.05 5.44 -12.47
C ASN A 844 -12.21 6.01 -13.61
N LEU A 845 -11.54 7.12 -13.33
CA LEU A 845 -10.80 7.92 -14.31
C LEU A 845 -9.30 7.83 -14.03
N ARG A 846 -8.48 7.81 -15.08
CA ARG A 846 -7.05 8.15 -15.01
C ARG A 846 -6.74 9.48 -15.67
N ARG A 847 -7.60 9.97 -16.56
CA ARG A 847 -7.39 11.21 -17.31
C ARG A 847 -8.48 12.22 -16.94
N GLY A 848 -8.12 13.26 -16.20
CA GLY A 848 -8.94 14.43 -15.87
C GLY A 848 -10.06 14.15 -14.86
N HIS A 849 -10.44 15.16 -14.07
CA HIS A 849 -11.56 15.06 -13.13
C HIS A 849 -12.57 16.19 -13.36
N PRO A 850 -13.88 15.91 -13.46
CA PRO A 850 -14.90 16.92 -13.74
C PRO A 850 -15.29 17.73 -12.49
N VAL A 851 -14.33 18.16 -11.68
CA VAL A 851 -14.56 18.82 -10.38
C VAL A 851 -15.45 20.06 -10.54
N GLN A 852 -15.22 20.84 -11.60
CA GLN A 852 -16.00 22.06 -11.89
C GLN A 852 -17.50 21.79 -12.09
N ALA A 853 -17.87 20.63 -12.65
CA ALA A 853 -19.27 20.25 -12.78
C ALA A 853 -19.95 20.05 -11.41
N PHE A 854 -19.16 19.74 -10.37
CA PHE A 854 -19.66 19.49 -9.01
C PHE A 854 -19.55 20.71 -8.08
N ARG A 855 -18.85 21.78 -8.48
CA ARG A 855 -18.66 23.02 -7.67
C ARG A 855 -19.95 23.79 -7.38
N GLY A 856 -21.03 23.49 -8.12
CA GLY A 856 -22.38 23.99 -7.82
C GLY A 856 -22.97 23.46 -6.50
N ALA A 857 -22.37 22.44 -5.90
CA ALA A 857 -22.88 21.81 -4.68
C ALA A 857 -22.92 22.77 -3.49
N ARG A 858 -24.01 22.73 -2.73
CA ARG A 858 -24.24 23.48 -1.50
C ARG A 858 -24.63 22.60 -0.33
N PHE A 859 -25.11 21.39 -0.59
CA PHE A 859 -25.47 20.43 0.45
C PHE A 859 -24.92 19.04 0.15
N LEU A 860 -24.54 18.32 1.20
CA LEU A 860 -24.38 16.88 1.22
C LEU A 860 -25.68 16.27 1.76
N ASN A 861 -26.42 15.56 0.93
CA ASN A 861 -27.55 14.75 1.37
C ASN A 861 -27.09 13.31 1.62
N VAL A 862 -27.44 12.77 2.78
CA VAL A 862 -27.12 11.41 3.19
C VAL A 862 -28.39 10.60 3.19
N LYS A 863 -28.36 9.46 2.50
CA LYS A 863 -29.50 8.57 2.32
C LYS A 863 -29.16 7.16 2.77
N THR A 864 -30.18 6.34 2.97
CA THR A 864 -30.06 4.90 3.25
C THR A 864 -31.07 4.14 2.41
N GLU A 865 -30.80 2.88 2.12
CA GLU A 865 -31.73 2.01 1.42
C GLU A 865 -32.39 1.06 2.42
N GLU A 866 -33.69 0.86 2.31
CA GLU A 866 -34.34 -0.21 3.05
C GLU A 866 -33.90 -1.57 2.51
N MET A 867 -33.75 -2.53 3.42
CA MET A 867 -33.49 -3.91 3.05
C MET A 867 -34.74 -4.51 2.39
N CYS A 868 -34.53 -5.27 1.33
CA CYS A 868 -35.59 -5.98 0.62
C CYS A 868 -36.09 -7.15 1.48
N PRO A 869 -37.33 -7.11 2.00
CA PRO A 869 -37.80 -8.12 2.97
C PRO A 869 -37.91 -9.51 2.33
N ALA A 870 -37.77 -10.57 3.14
CA ALA A 870 -37.84 -11.95 2.64
C ALA A 870 -39.14 -12.24 1.86
N ALA A 871 -40.26 -11.68 2.33
CA ALA A 871 -41.57 -11.71 1.67
C ALA A 871 -42.00 -10.30 1.25
N GLY A 872 -42.69 -10.18 0.12
CA GLY A 872 -43.23 -8.90 -0.36
C GLY A 872 -42.23 -8.00 -1.09
N CYS A 873 -40.97 -8.43 -1.24
CA CYS A 873 -40.02 -7.70 -2.06
C CYS A 873 -40.34 -7.84 -3.55
N SER A 874 -40.49 -6.70 -4.22
CA SER A 874 -40.83 -6.62 -5.64
C SER A 874 -39.98 -5.57 -6.35
N ALA A 875 -39.70 -5.84 -7.63
CA ALA A 875 -38.97 -4.91 -8.46
C ALA A 875 -39.82 -3.67 -8.81
N ASN A 876 -39.17 -2.51 -8.83
CA ASN A 876 -39.68 -1.32 -9.50
C ASN A 876 -39.53 -1.46 -11.03
N THR A 877 -39.87 -0.40 -11.78
CA THR A 877 -39.78 -0.36 -13.25
C THR A 877 -38.37 -0.55 -13.79
N ALA A 878 -37.32 -0.30 -12.99
CA ALA A 878 -35.93 -0.55 -13.35
C ALA A 878 -35.48 -1.99 -13.07
N GLY A 879 -36.37 -2.84 -12.54
CA GLY A 879 -36.06 -4.23 -12.22
C GLY A 879 -35.29 -4.38 -10.90
N ILE A 880 -35.39 -3.43 -9.97
CA ILE A 880 -34.72 -3.48 -8.65
C ILE A 880 -35.70 -3.14 -7.53
N PHE A 881 -35.49 -3.68 -6.34
CA PHE A 881 -36.09 -3.11 -5.14
C PHE A 881 -35.31 -1.86 -4.73
N GLN A 882 -35.99 -0.74 -4.60
CA GLN A 882 -35.36 0.51 -4.15
C GLN A 882 -36.37 1.30 -3.35
N GLN A 883 -36.04 1.53 -2.07
CA GLN A 883 -36.82 2.31 -1.13
C GLN A 883 -35.82 3.13 -0.32
N ARG A 884 -35.55 4.33 -0.83
CA ARG A 884 -34.51 5.20 -0.30
C ARG A 884 -35.11 6.18 0.69
N MET A 885 -34.50 6.28 1.87
CA MET A 885 -34.86 7.24 2.90
C MET A 885 -33.76 8.29 3.05
N ASP A 886 -34.14 9.56 3.13
CA ASP A 886 -33.23 10.64 3.49
C ASP A 886 -32.93 10.58 4.99
N LEU A 887 -31.65 10.60 5.36
CA LEU A 887 -31.18 10.70 6.74
C LEU A 887 -30.89 12.14 7.15
N GLY A 888 -30.59 13.02 6.19
CA GLY A 888 -30.35 14.43 6.43
C GLY A 888 -29.61 15.10 5.29
N SER A 889 -29.87 16.40 5.11
CA SER A 889 -29.18 17.26 4.15
C SER A 889 -28.43 18.35 4.91
N TYR A 890 -27.11 18.38 4.72
CA TYR A 890 -26.16 19.17 5.52
C TYR A 890 -25.47 20.21 4.64
N PRO A 891 -25.39 21.48 5.07
CA PRO A 891 -24.71 22.51 4.29
C PRO A 891 -23.21 22.24 4.18
N LEU A 892 -22.66 22.47 2.99
CA LEU A 892 -21.21 22.53 2.76
C LEU A 892 -20.68 23.91 3.14
N GLU A 893 -19.42 23.96 3.57
CA GLU A 893 -18.67 25.20 3.71
C GLU A 893 -18.37 25.84 2.35
N SER A 894 -17.90 27.09 2.35
CA SER A 894 -17.61 27.84 1.13
C SER A 894 -16.53 27.21 0.24
N ASP A 895 -15.62 26.43 0.83
CA ASP A 895 -14.60 25.66 0.11
C ASP A 895 -15.08 24.26 -0.32
N GLY A 896 -16.36 23.93 -0.09
CA GLY A 896 -16.94 22.62 -0.38
C GLY A 896 -16.66 21.54 0.68
N SER A 897 -16.00 21.89 1.79
CA SER A 897 -15.73 20.98 2.88
C SER A 897 -16.94 20.75 3.80
N ILE A 898 -16.94 19.64 4.53
CA ILE A 898 -17.97 19.33 5.52
C ILE A 898 -17.42 18.45 6.65
N ARG A 899 -17.92 18.66 7.87
CA ARG A 899 -17.68 17.81 9.03
C ARG A 899 -19.02 17.45 9.67
N VAL A 900 -19.37 16.17 9.70
CA VAL A 900 -20.72 15.69 10.03
C VAL A 900 -20.68 14.39 10.84
N VAL A 901 -21.61 14.24 11.78
CA VAL A 901 -21.85 13.01 12.53
C VAL A 901 -22.93 12.19 11.84
N LEU A 902 -22.61 10.95 11.48
CA LEU A 902 -23.47 10.03 10.75
C LEU A 902 -23.67 8.73 11.54
N PRO A 903 -24.77 7.97 11.31
CA PRO A 903 -24.97 6.70 11.98
C PRO A 903 -23.92 5.68 11.54
N ALA A 904 -23.35 4.97 12.51
CA ALA A 904 -22.49 3.82 12.28
C ALA A 904 -23.33 2.56 11.98
N GLN A 905 -22.70 1.55 11.35
CA GLN A 905 -23.33 0.27 11.01
C GLN A 905 -24.67 0.43 10.28
N LYS A 906 -24.70 1.32 9.30
CA LYS A 906 -25.84 1.54 8.40
C LYS A 906 -25.35 1.73 6.97
N GLY A 907 -26.09 1.22 5.99
CA GLY A 907 -25.87 1.53 4.58
C GLY A 907 -26.12 3.01 4.30
N LEU A 908 -25.10 3.72 3.81
CA LEU A 908 -25.11 5.15 3.52
C LEU A 908 -24.86 5.41 2.04
N ILE A 909 -25.64 6.31 1.46
CA ILE A 909 -25.46 6.83 0.11
C ILE A 909 -25.31 8.34 0.20
N PHE A 910 -24.23 8.87 -0.36
CA PHE A 910 -24.00 10.32 -0.39
C PHE A 910 -24.44 10.93 -1.73
N GLU A 911 -25.02 12.12 -1.66
CA GLU A 911 -25.50 12.89 -2.80
C GLU A 911 -25.10 14.36 -2.64
N LEU A 912 -24.47 14.93 -3.67
CA LEU A 912 -24.28 16.38 -3.75
C LEU A 912 -25.53 17.02 -4.30
N GLN A 913 -25.96 18.11 -3.66
CA GLN A 913 -27.11 18.90 -4.10
C GLN A 913 -26.76 20.37 -4.29
N ASP A 914 -27.42 21.03 -5.24
CA ASP A 914 -27.27 22.47 -5.48
C ASP A 914 -27.97 23.34 -4.41
N LYS A 915 -27.96 24.66 -4.60
CA LYS A 915 -28.63 25.62 -3.69
C LYS A 915 -30.14 25.40 -3.54
N ASP A 916 -30.78 24.81 -4.55
CA ASP A 916 -32.22 24.53 -4.60
C ASP A 916 -32.51 23.08 -4.12
N LYS A 917 -31.51 22.41 -3.54
CA LYS A 917 -31.52 21.02 -3.08
C LYS A 917 -31.79 19.99 -4.20
N LYS A 918 -31.49 20.33 -5.46
CA LYS A 918 -31.57 19.37 -6.56
C LYS A 918 -30.29 18.52 -6.62
N PRO A 919 -30.40 17.21 -6.85
CA PRO A 919 -29.23 16.35 -7.01
C PRO A 919 -28.33 16.81 -8.16
N ILE A 920 -27.03 16.94 -7.90
CA ILE A 920 -25.98 17.13 -8.90
C ILE A 920 -25.39 15.77 -9.27
N ILE A 921 -25.00 15.00 -8.26
CA ILE A 921 -24.42 13.67 -8.43
C ILE A 921 -24.67 12.83 -7.19
N THR A 922 -25.00 11.55 -7.38
CA THR A 922 -25.34 10.60 -6.32
C THR A 922 -24.42 9.40 -6.42
N MET A 923 -23.92 8.90 -5.28
CA MET A 923 -23.21 7.63 -5.24
C MET A 923 -24.09 6.49 -5.76
N THR A 924 -23.53 5.65 -6.62
CA THR A 924 -24.22 4.48 -7.20
C THR A 924 -24.12 3.23 -6.30
N GLU A 925 -23.57 3.39 -5.10
CA GLU A 925 -23.22 2.32 -4.18
C GLU A 925 -23.40 2.74 -2.73
N GLU A 926 -23.66 1.76 -1.86
CA GLU A 926 -23.67 1.98 -0.43
C GLU A 926 -22.24 1.98 0.15
N HIS A 927 -22.05 2.81 1.15
CA HIS A 927 -20.91 2.82 2.06
C HIS A 927 -21.41 2.52 3.47
N GLN A 928 -20.50 2.24 4.40
CA GLN A 928 -20.83 2.10 5.82
C GLN A 928 -19.69 2.67 6.65
N LEU A 929 -20.03 3.07 7.87
CA LEU A 929 -19.08 3.58 8.86
C LEU A 929 -19.02 2.66 10.07
N GLY A 930 -17.83 2.50 10.62
CA GLY A 930 -17.57 1.73 11.83
C GLY A 930 -18.06 2.46 13.10
N PRO A 931 -18.42 1.73 14.18
CA PRO A 931 -18.72 2.33 15.47
C PRO A 931 -17.58 3.21 15.98
N GLY A 932 -17.86 4.48 16.29
CA GLY A 932 -16.88 5.42 16.82
C GLY A 932 -15.80 5.84 15.81
N GLU A 933 -15.96 5.49 14.53
CA GLU A 933 -15.03 5.82 13.47
C GLU A 933 -14.96 7.34 13.28
N LYS A 934 -13.76 7.89 13.31
CA LYS A 934 -13.46 9.24 12.85
C LYS A 934 -12.68 9.12 11.56
N VAL A 935 -13.22 9.58 10.44
CA VAL A 935 -12.61 9.42 9.12
C VAL A 935 -12.55 10.76 8.39
N SER A 936 -11.41 11.02 7.74
CA SER A 936 -11.29 12.12 6.77
C SER A 936 -11.25 11.55 5.34
N MET A 937 -12.34 11.75 4.60
CA MET A 937 -12.56 11.17 3.29
C MET A 937 -12.04 12.08 2.16
N GLY A 938 -11.02 11.60 1.45
CA GLY A 938 -10.39 12.34 0.36
C GLY A 938 -9.44 13.44 0.83
N VAL A 939 -9.11 14.36 -0.08
CA VAL A 939 -8.22 15.51 0.13
C VAL A 939 -8.77 16.73 -0.63
N SER A 940 -8.25 17.93 -0.33
CA SER A 940 -8.57 19.11 -1.12
C SER A 940 -8.06 18.99 -2.57
N GLU A 941 -8.75 19.61 -3.53
CA GLU A 941 -8.34 19.62 -4.95
C GLU A 941 -6.86 20.03 -5.11
N LYS A 942 -6.38 20.99 -4.32
CA LYS A 942 -4.99 21.49 -4.37
C LYS A 942 -3.93 20.44 -4.04
N LEU A 943 -4.29 19.42 -3.27
CA LEU A 943 -3.38 18.34 -2.85
C LEU A 943 -3.70 17.02 -3.55
N PHE A 944 -4.75 16.98 -4.38
CA PHE A 944 -5.21 15.77 -5.03
C PHE A 944 -4.13 15.15 -5.91
N ASP A 945 -3.50 15.93 -6.78
CA ASP A 945 -2.48 15.41 -7.71
C ASP A 945 -1.29 14.79 -6.97
N VAL A 946 -0.95 15.38 -5.82
CA VAL A 946 0.16 14.92 -5.00
C VAL A 946 -0.15 13.65 -4.21
N VAL A 947 -1.36 13.57 -3.69
CA VAL A 947 -1.74 12.51 -2.76
C VAL A 947 -2.41 11.35 -3.47
N CYS A 948 -3.37 11.66 -4.34
CA CYS A 948 -4.21 10.70 -5.03
C CYS A 948 -3.81 10.52 -6.49
N GLY A 949 -3.14 11.50 -7.12
CA GLY A 949 -2.90 11.50 -8.56
C GLY A 949 -2.02 10.34 -9.06
N GLY A 950 -1.06 9.89 -8.25
CA GLY A 950 -0.26 8.69 -8.55
C GLY A 950 -1.12 7.46 -8.83
N CYS A 951 -2.24 7.32 -8.12
CA CYS A 951 -3.26 6.32 -8.39
C CYS A 951 -4.32 6.90 -9.33
N HIS A 952 -5.11 7.91 -9.00
CA HIS A 952 -6.31 8.30 -9.76
C HIS A 952 -6.09 9.26 -10.96
N GLY A 953 -4.84 9.50 -11.36
CA GLY A 953 -4.52 10.52 -12.37
C GLY A 953 -4.64 11.93 -11.82
N SER A 954 -4.11 12.94 -12.51
CA SER A 954 -4.24 14.33 -12.07
C SER A 954 -5.63 14.91 -12.35
N VAL A 955 -5.98 16.00 -11.67
CA VAL A 955 -7.21 16.77 -11.88
C VAL A 955 -7.29 17.26 -13.33
N SER A 956 -6.17 17.70 -13.91
CA SER A 956 -6.07 18.15 -15.31
C SER A 956 -6.11 17.00 -16.32
N GLY A 957 -5.67 15.81 -15.91
CA GLY A 957 -5.44 14.65 -16.77
C GLY A 957 -4.02 14.52 -17.33
N SER A 958 -3.14 15.52 -17.12
CA SER A 958 -1.72 15.41 -17.46
C SER A 958 -0.94 14.62 -16.41
N GLU A 959 -0.22 13.58 -16.83
CA GLU A 959 0.64 12.76 -15.95
C GLU A 959 1.83 13.55 -15.38
N LEU A 960 2.18 14.70 -15.98
CA LEU A 960 3.23 15.59 -15.49
C LEU A 960 2.83 16.35 -14.22
N ASP A 961 1.53 16.51 -13.97
CA ASP A 961 1.05 17.25 -12.79
C ASP A 961 1.09 16.40 -11.51
N ILE A 962 1.31 15.08 -11.65
CA ILE A 962 1.47 14.17 -10.52
C ILE A 962 2.90 14.31 -9.96
N GLY A 963 3.04 14.96 -8.81
CA GLY A 963 4.31 15.11 -8.10
C GLY A 963 4.22 14.72 -6.63
N VAL A 964 5.33 14.44 -5.96
CA VAL A 964 5.35 14.26 -4.50
C VAL A 964 5.72 15.58 -3.83
N SER A 965 4.98 15.98 -2.80
CA SER A 965 5.26 17.16 -1.98
C SER A 965 5.25 16.80 -0.49
N ALA A 966 6.13 17.43 0.27
CA ALA A 966 6.21 17.26 1.72
C ALA A 966 4.94 17.76 2.44
N ASP A 967 4.30 18.79 1.90
CA ASP A 967 3.12 19.44 2.49
C ASP A 967 1.83 18.60 2.34
N ALA A 968 1.85 17.56 1.51
CA ALA A 968 0.69 16.70 1.31
C ALA A 968 0.20 16.04 2.61
N LEU A 969 1.12 15.65 3.50
CA LEU A 969 0.75 14.94 4.73
C LEU A 969 0.18 15.86 5.81
N THR A 970 0.63 17.12 5.87
CA THR A 970 0.18 18.12 6.86
C THR A 970 -1.00 18.96 6.37
N GLY A 971 -1.17 19.09 5.05
CA GLY A 971 -2.26 19.83 4.42
C GLY A 971 -3.49 18.99 4.06
N ALA A 972 -3.38 17.66 3.98
CA ALA A 972 -4.45 16.79 3.44
C ALA A 972 -5.83 17.00 4.10
N SER A 973 -5.85 17.27 5.41
CA SER A 973 -7.07 17.48 6.19
C SER A 973 -7.40 18.96 6.45
N GLN A 974 -6.62 19.91 5.95
CA GLN A 974 -6.91 21.33 6.13
C GLN A 974 -8.12 21.74 5.28
N SER A 975 -9.11 22.36 5.93
CA SER A 975 -10.33 22.86 5.28
C SER A 975 -11.10 23.78 6.24
N ALA A 976 -12.05 24.55 5.71
CA ALA A 976 -12.90 25.43 6.50
C ALA A 976 -13.75 24.68 7.55
N ALA A 977 -14.07 23.40 7.31
CA ALA A 977 -14.84 22.58 8.23
C ALA A 977 -14.01 21.87 9.31
N ALA A 978 -12.67 21.82 9.18
CA ALA A 978 -11.81 20.98 10.03
C ALA A 978 -11.94 21.31 11.53
N ASP A 979 -11.87 22.60 11.87
CA ASP A 979 -11.89 23.09 13.26
C ASP A 979 -13.29 23.48 13.75
N LYS A 980 -14.30 23.38 12.89
CA LYS A 980 -15.69 23.68 13.27
C LYS A 980 -16.33 22.51 14.02
N PRO A 981 -17.29 22.78 14.93
CA PRO A 981 -18.11 21.73 15.50
C PRO A 981 -18.79 20.90 14.39
N PRO A 982 -18.86 19.57 14.53
CA PRO A 982 -19.47 18.75 13.49
C PRO A 982 -20.98 18.98 13.43
N LEU A 983 -21.52 18.99 12.21
CA LEU A 983 -22.95 19.00 11.96
C LEU A 983 -23.57 17.70 12.45
N ARG A 984 -24.77 17.76 13.00
CA ARG A 984 -25.54 16.60 13.46
C ARG A 984 -26.90 16.61 12.76
N ALA A 985 -27.50 15.42 12.63
CA ALA A 985 -28.89 15.36 12.17
C ALA A 985 -29.76 16.28 13.05
N PRO A 986 -30.66 17.08 12.45
CA PRO A 986 -31.56 17.95 13.19
C PRO A 986 -32.51 17.19 14.12
#